data_AF-A0AAI9VG24-F1
#
_entry.id   AF-A0AAI9VG24-F1
#
_cell.length_a   1.000
_cell.length_b   1.000
_cell.length_c   1.000
_cell.angle_alpha   90.00
_cell.angle_beta   90.00
_cell.angle_gamma   90.00
#
_symmetry.space_group_name_H-M   'P 1'
#
loop_
_entity.id
_entity.type
_entity.pdbx_description
1 polymer ?
#
loop_
_entity_poly.entity_id
_entity_poly.type
_entity_poly.pdbx_seq_one_letter_code
_entity_poly.pdbx_strand_id
1 'polypeptide(L)'
;ATLPFPTLYSTHRRIAKDDSAKRLDFCTRQLSSMTKRSCDGCRRRKVKCDAQSPQCSNCLMSSMTCEYTVPAKKRGPPFRAQRSDQTTTQTKYNRPSGKESISGNSQVIDSFFAGLSNDNQPLNSPTQQRNSAHAPFDAAIGELLSALGKALPYVPLEDVLSSCIDLYMQWEFPTSPIICEPIVRQMMNAVVPILRREISLTSDPATSHSNPDIPTIRAFALLTALCAVVSSTLPVEIFPGGAALAMPFLRTSREALRLYQDYDIEHPESSSIVIRYFHSNALHALGKTSVSWHAMGEALRLVQEMRLYDEESFRNLEWPEAQLRRNTFWHLYIGDKSASILNKVPISLHQICFDTPITTIFEETEDYKLIRASPEPDTADFEPRLRLGFNLCFQLWYTASEMLVDLNFLSRLHGKTGSLRSVTSNDASDLKKSTMQLYFDFTSILRNCPPWVRDPKISVSGTPSEATAQFRIRAISIQKANLFVTFHTLRLVLVNRFFERGFIEILGLTDDPVMLAMRKVEIASDLLEAMSDIPFEALQANGEPCVEKLRQVGVALLEIMHNVNNEAISTRAGSLFSTLFRDCEHVFALFPSRLQLSVIRFILGSVATMAMKRTYCNPIVPGFAPDPSVVFVDGVFFLVTSSFHIFPGLPIYASTDLQGWRHIGNAINRKEQISLNHASTAVMPLDTGNIMVASAGLFAPTIRYHKGTFYIICTNATHDEDTFSLDNFYITTTDIWSGNWTDPIHFSFNGIDPSLYFDDDGRVYVQGCWMIDRLKQPSCTIKQFEMNIATGKALTEAREIWGGFARYDTEGPHIYKRGGYYYLLVAEGGTFEHHLLSIGRSKDIWGPYESCDANPIMTADGKPDEYIQNIGHGELFQDQSGAWWAAVLGVRNENDRPPLGRETFLTAVDWPEDGWPTIQQPTMEFERVLSGPVGGNASLIHKAPANLDLVYIRDPECEMYHISGETDLVLRCSASNLSIPTGTSTFIGKRQRSIDASASVSLNISNASRREPVEAGLAIYKDAPRHVSLAFDFQSSEVVFNVTTTSEDKTQSTSIPVNTSTTVLGMRVEANAQEYTFLYRENDSEDWNPVGRAQVADLVEREMTGPIFGVFAHAMKAGTVGAEVHFSGFTIE
;
A
#
# COMPACT_ATOMS: atom_id res chain seq x y z
N ALA A 1 -15.74 -19.25 -79.66
CA ALA A 1 -15.89 -17.80 -79.84
C ALA A 1 -15.21 -17.12 -78.65
N THR A 2 -13.93 -16.75 -78.72
CA THR A 2 -13.38 -15.51 -79.32
C THR A 2 -13.62 -14.24 -78.48
N LEU A 3 -12.63 -13.94 -77.61
CA LEU A 3 -11.98 -12.62 -77.44
C LEU A 3 -12.82 -11.46 -76.82
N PRO A 4 -12.22 -10.31 -76.42
CA PRO A 4 -10.94 -10.10 -75.69
C PRO A 4 -10.95 -8.92 -74.66
N PHE A 5 -9.76 -8.63 -74.07
CA PHE A 5 -9.09 -7.32 -73.76
C PHE A 5 -9.82 -5.96 -74.02
N PRO A 6 -9.52 -4.81 -73.35
CA PRO A 6 -8.16 -4.25 -73.03
C PRO A 6 -8.02 -3.63 -71.60
N THR A 7 -6.91 -3.07 -71.07
CA THR A 7 -5.50 -2.70 -71.44
C THR A 7 -5.14 -1.28 -71.98
N LEU A 8 -4.41 -0.52 -71.13
CA LEU A 8 -3.27 0.43 -71.40
C LEU A 8 -3.46 1.97 -71.64
N TYR A 9 -2.61 2.71 -70.88
CA TYR A 9 -1.82 3.93 -71.20
C TYR A 9 -2.41 5.37 -71.38
N SER A 10 -1.54 6.32 -70.96
CA SER A 10 -1.23 7.65 -71.56
C SER A 10 -1.77 8.93 -70.85
N THR A 11 -1.13 10.13 -70.82
CA THR A 11 0.29 10.59 -70.86
C THR A 11 0.39 12.11 -70.58
N HIS A 12 1.58 12.59 -70.11
CA HIS A 12 2.15 13.95 -70.26
C HIS A 12 1.45 15.19 -69.63
N ARG A 13 2.05 16.39 -69.48
CA ARG A 13 3.37 16.93 -69.04
C ARG A 13 3.44 18.43 -69.47
N ARG A 14 3.52 19.38 -68.50
CA ARG A 14 4.01 20.79 -68.64
C ARG A 14 3.24 21.69 -69.64
N ILE A 15 3.20 23.03 -69.59
CA ILE A 15 4.17 24.15 -69.37
C ILE A 15 3.33 25.33 -68.79
N ALA A 16 3.61 26.02 -67.66
CA ALA A 16 4.71 26.94 -67.27
C ALA A 16 4.57 28.41 -67.75
N LYS A 17 5.15 29.35 -66.96
CA LYS A 17 5.14 30.85 -67.04
C LYS A 17 3.98 31.57 -66.34
N ASP A 18 4.12 32.75 -65.73
CA ASP A 18 5.23 33.70 -65.42
C ASP A 18 4.77 34.50 -64.14
N ASP A 19 5.50 35.39 -63.45
CA ASP A 19 6.92 35.61 -63.13
C ASP A 19 7.00 36.77 -62.09
N SER A 20 8.10 36.92 -61.33
CA SER A 20 8.49 38.08 -60.49
C SER A 20 7.56 38.49 -59.32
N ALA A 21 7.99 38.70 -58.06
CA ALA A 21 9.20 39.37 -57.62
C ALA A 21 9.54 39.11 -56.12
N LYS A 22 10.83 39.31 -55.78
CA LYS A 22 11.45 39.41 -54.43
C LYS A 22 11.83 38.13 -53.65
N ARG A 23 12.94 37.51 -54.11
CA ARG A 23 14.12 37.18 -53.27
C ARG A 23 14.82 38.51 -52.86
N LEU A 24 15.79 38.65 -51.95
CA LEU A 24 16.79 37.80 -51.27
C LEU A 24 16.65 38.02 -49.72
N ASP A 25 17.31 37.31 -48.80
CA ASP A 25 18.64 36.71 -48.88
C ASP A 25 18.86 35.45 -48.04
N PHE A 26 19.97 34.76 -48.30
CA PHE A 26 20.35 33.47 -47.72
C PHE A 26 21.45 33.62 -46.65
N CYS A 27 21.69 32.54 -45.89
CA CYS A 27 22.86 32.30 -45.04
C CYS A 27 22.88 32.84 -43.58
N THR A 28 22.37 32.04 -42.64
CA THR A 28 23.17 31.62 -41.46
C THR A 28 22.65 30.32 -40.84
N ARG A 29 23.49 29.64 -40.05
CA ARG A 29 23.27 28.29 -39.48
C ARG A 29 22.78 28.34 -38.03
N GLN A 30 22.09 27.27 -37.62
CA GLN A 30 22.03 26.68 -36.26
C GLN A 30 21.36 27.47 -35.12
N LEU A 31 20.97 26.69 -34.08
CA LEU A 31 20.41 27.07 -32.77
C LEU A 31 18.89 27.36 -32.78
N SER A 32 18.06 26.82 -31.86
CA SER A 32 18.37 25.93 -30.72
C SER A 32 17.16 25.11 -30.24
N SER A 33 17.45 23.89 -29.78
CA SER A 33 16.68 23.26 -28.69
C SER A 33 17.13 23.89 -27.37
N MET A 34 16.21 24.45 -26.57
CA MET A 34 16.52 24.87 -25.20
C MET A 34 15.58 24.23 -24.19
N THR A 35 16.17 23.45 -23.30
CA THR A 35 15.56 23.02 -22.04
C THR A 35 15.09 24.24 -21.25
N LYS A 36 13.87 24.17 -20.68
CA LYS A 36 13.22 25.28 -19.93
C LYS A 36 14.00 25.62 -18.66
N ARG A 37 15.00 26.48 -18.80
CA ARG A 37 15.72 27.11 -17.69
C ARG A 37 14.92 28.31 -17.17
N SER A 38 14.92 28.53 -15.86
CA SER A 38 14.40 29.75 -15.25
C SER A 38 15.28 30.98 -15.55
N CYS A 39 14.67 32.14 -15.81
CA CYS A 39 15.38 33.41 -15.90
C CYS A 39 16.05 33.78 -14.56
N ASP A 40 17.06 34.64 -14.62
CA ASP A 40 17.89 34.95 -13.46
C ASP A 40 17.18 35.81 -12.40
N GLY A 41 16.19 36.61 -12.80
CA GLY A 41 15.29 37.31 -11.87
C GLY A 41 14.48 36.34 -11.01
N CYS A 42 13.78 35.39 -11.65
CA CYS A 42 13.05 34.33 -10.95
C CYS A 42 13.98 33.43 -10.12
N ARG A 43 15.17 33.10 -10.65
CA ARG A 43 16.17 32.25 -9.98
C ARG A 43 16.74 32.90 -8.71
N ARG A 44 17.05 34.20 -8.72
CA ARG A 44 17.49 34.95 -7.52
C ARG A 44 16.40 34.97 -6.45
N ARG A 45 15.14 35.18 -6.86
CA ARG A 45 13.96 35.19 -5.99
C ARG A 45 13.44 33.81 -5.57
N LYS A 46 14.02 32.72 -6.09
CA LYS A 46 13.56 31.33 -5.90
C LYS A 46 12.08 31.09 -6.25
N VAL A 47 11.54 31.84 -7.22
CA VAL A 47 10.15 31.68 -7.71
C VAL A 47 10.10 30.91 -9.04
N LYS A 48 8.98 30.25 -9.32
CA LYS A 48 8.78 29.47 -10.56
C LYS A 48 8.74 30.41 -11.77
N CYS A 49 9.57 30.12 -12.77
CA CYS A 49 9.63 30.87 -14.03
C CYS A 49 8.77 30.15 -15.08
N ASP A 50 7.84 30.88 -15.69
CA ASP A 50 6.99 30.44 -16.81
C ASP A 50 7.70 30.54 -18.18
N ALA A 51 8.84 31.24 -18.23
CA ALA A 51 9.75 31.31 -19.39
C ALA A 51 9.12 31.84 -20.69
N GLN A 52 8.07 32.65 -20.58
CA GLN A 52 7.50 33.38 -21.72
C GLN A 52 8.50 34.44 -22.27
N SER A 53 8.36 34.73 -23.56
CA SER A 53 9.17 35.71 -24.30
C SER A 53 8.27 36.88 -24.75
N PRO A 54 8.69 38.15 -24.64
CA PRO A 54 10.04 38.62 -24.29
C PRO A 54 10.33 38.68 -22.78
N GLN A 55 9.32 38.57 -21.91
CA GLN A 55 9.49 38.55 -20.46
C GLN A 55 8.55 37.54 -19.80
N CYS A 56 9.03 36.88 -18.74
CA CYS A 56 8.23 35.95 -17.95
C CYS A 56 7.28 36.70 -16.98
N SER A 57 6.11 36.13 -16.69
CA SER A 57 5.04 36.78 -15.92
C SER A 57 5.49 37.27 -14.54
N ASN A 58 6.35 36.50 -13.86
CA ASN A 58 6.89 36.85 -12.54
C ASN A 58 7.95 37.98 -12.55
N CYS A 59 8.57 38.24 -13.70
CA CYS A 59 9.41 39.43 -13.91
C CYS A 59 8.55 40.65 -14.27
N LEU A 60 7.55 40.46 -15.13
CA LEU A 60 6.63 41.50 -15.57
C LEU A 60 5.83 42.09 -14.39
N MET A 61 5.21 41.24 -13.57
CA MET A 61 4.47 41.66 -12.35
C MET A 61 5.33 42.33 -11.28
N SER A 62 6.65 42.31 -11.41
CA SER A 62 7.58 42.92 -10.46
C SER A 62 8.48 43.97 -11.09
N SER A 63 8.17 44.41 -12.32
CA SER A 63 8.91 45.44 -13.07
C SER A 63 10.42 45.17 -13.17
N MET A 64 10.83 43.89 -13.29
CA MET A 64 12.23 43.48 -13.38
C MET A 64 12.60 42.98 -14.78
N THR A 65 13.83 43.25 -15.24
CA THR A 65 14.35 42.70 -16.49
C THR A 65 14.43 41.17 -16.46
N CYS A 66 13.91 40.52 -17.50
CA CYS A 66 13.90 39.07 -17.64
C CYS A 66 15.13 38.58 -18.43
N GLU A 67 16.22 38.28 -17.72
CA GLU A 67 17.52 37.93 -18.31
C GLU A 67 17.97 36.49 -18.04
N TYR A 68 18.90 35.97 -18.85
CA TYR A 68 19.47 34.61 -18.76
C TYR A 68 21.02 34.62 -18.77
N THR A 69 21.63 35.68 -18.25
CA THR A 69 23.06 36.00 -18.33
C THR A 69 23.98 35.14 -17.46
N VAL A 70 23.49 34.54 -16.37
CA VAL A 70 24.30 33.71 -15.46
C VAL A 70 24.55 32.31 -16.08
N PRO A 71 25.75 31.71 -16.02
CA PRO A 71 25.94 30.33 -16.49
C PRO A 71 25.28 29.25 -15.61
N ALA A 72 24.97 28.08 -16.18
CA ALA A 72 24.47 26.92 -15.43
C ALA A 72 25.64 26.10 -14.85
N LYS A 73 25.92 26.24 -13.54
CA LYS A 73 26.85 25.35 -12.83
C LYS A 73 26.26 23.94 -12.68
N LYS A 74 26.93 22.91 -13.21
CA LYS A 74 26.70 21.50 -12.82
C LYS A 74 27.08 21.31 -11.35
N ARG A 75 26.30 20.55 -10.59
CA ARG A 75 26.68 20.10 -9.23
C ARG A 75 27.70 18.96 -9.39
N GLY A 76 28.90 19.13 -8.84
CA GLY A 76 29.84 18.04 -8.61
C GLY A 76 29.66 17.41 -7.21
N PRO A 77 30.26 16.25 -6.94
CA PRO A 77 30.27 15.65 -5.60
C PRO A 77 31.05 16.53 -4.61
N PRO A 78 30.73 16.47 -3.30
CA PRO A 78 31.31 17.38 -2.32
C PRO A 78 32.76 16.98 -1.98
N PHE A 79 33.70 17.88 -2.28
CA PHE A 79 35.09 17.75 -1.83
C PHE A 79 35.31 18.57 -0.55
N ARG A 80 36.02 17.99 0.43
CA ARG A 80 36.43 18.67 1.68
C ARG A 80 37.37 19.84 1.40
N ALA A 81 37.23 20.92 2.17
CA ALA A 81 38.24 21.95 2.31
C ALA A 81 38.58 22.15 3.80
N GLN A 82 39.87 22.04 4.14
CA GLN A 82 40.43 22.52 5.41
C GLN A 82 40.84 23.99 5.27
N ARG A 83 40.72 24.76 6.36
CA ARG A 83 41.52 25.92 6.81
C ARG A 83 40.72 26.61 7.93
N SER A 84 41.31 27.27 8.93
CA SER A 84 42.70 27.32 9.43
C SER A 84 42.66 28.05 10.77
N ASP A 85 43.68 27.84 11.62
CA ASP A 85 43.81 28.57 12.89
C ASP A 85 43.73 30.09 12.72
N GLN A 86 42.95 30.75 13.58
CA GLN A 86 43.32 32.05 14.15
C GLN A 86 43.05 32.05 15.65
N THR A 87 44.01 32.61 16.38
CA THR A 87 44.25 32.38 17.81
C THR A 87 43.87 33.60 18.63
N THR A 88 43.42 33.38 19.88
CA THR A 88 43.36 34.36 20.98
C THR A 88 42.39 35.56 20.80
N THR A 89 41.86 36.20 21.84
CA THR A 89 42.35 36.32 23.23
C THR A 89 41.23 36.38 24.27
N GLN A 90 41.58 36.05 25.51
CA GLN A 90 40.72 36.07 26.71
C GLN A 90 40.27 37.48 27.13
N THR A 91 39.19 37.55 27.92
CA THR A 91 39.25 38.33 29.18
C THR A 91 38.30 37.77 30.24
N LYS A 92 38.82 37.55 31.45
CA LYS A 92 38.06 37.24 32.67
C LYS A 92 37.51 38.55 33.26
N TYR A 93 36.45 38.50 34.10
CA TYR A 93 36.62 38.63 35.57
C TYR A 93 35.28 38.63 36.36
N ASN A 94 35.25 37.75 37.37
CA ASN A 94 34.62 37.81 38.71
C ASN A 94 33.24 38.46 38.96
N ARG A 95 32.36 37.63 39.55
CA ARG A 95 31.45 38.00 40.65
C ARG A 95 32.18 38.54 41.88
N PRO A 96 31.51 39.34 42.71
CA PRO A 96 31.59 39.24 44.16
C PRO A 96 30.28 38.67 44.77
N SER A 97 30.41 37.99 45.90
CA SER A 97 29.32 37.42 46.71
C SER A 97 28.91 38.36 47.84
N GLY A 98 27.65 38.29 48.26
CA GLY A 98 27.16 38.87 49.51
C GLY A 98 25.97 38.04 50.02
N LYS A 99 26.02 37.60 51.28
CA LYS A 99 24.89 36.99 51.99
C LYS A 99 24.36 38.00 53.00
N GLU A 100 23.06 38.26 53.03
CA GLU A 100 22.34 38.66 54.24
C GLU A 100 20.97 37.96 54.27
N SER A 101 20.40 37.83 55.47
CA SER A 101 19.27 36.95 55.77
C SER A 101 18.33 37.59 56.79
N ILE A 102 17.12 37.99 56.38
CA ILE A 102 16.04 38.39 57.29
C ILE A 102 14.68 37.87 56.79
N SER A 103 13.84 37.48 57.75
CA SER A 103 12.47 36.95 57.69
C SER A 103 11.42 37.82 56.99
N GLY A 104 10.33 37.20 56.51
CA GLY A 104 9.01 37.84 56.52
C GLY A 104 8.04 37.47 55.40
N ASN A 105 7.32 36.35 55.52
CA ASN A 105 6.19 36.03 54.64
C ASN A 105 5.02 37.02 54.83
N SER A 106 4.91 38.03 53.96
CA SER A 106 3.64 38.71 53.62
C SER A 106 3.71 39.67 52.43
N GLN A 107 4.90 40.10 51.96
CA GLN A 107 5.02 41.23 51.00
C GLN A 107 5.34 40.84 49.55
N VAL A 108 5.52 39.56 49.23
CA VAL A 108 5.99 39.11 47.89
C VAL A 108 4.89 39.17 46.81
N ILE A 109 3.62 39.26 47.18
CA ILE A 109 2.52 39.34 46.20
C ILE A 109 2.43 40.76 45.60
N ASP A 110 2.55 41.82 46.40
CA ASP A 110 2.25 43.19 45.96
C ASP A 110 3.24 43.77 44.95
N SER A 111 4.50 43.30 44.93
CA SER A 111 5.52 43.79 43.98
C SER A 111 5.24 43.38 42.53
N PHE A 112 4.37 42.39 42.29
CA PHE A 112 4.00 41.94 40.95
C PHE A 112 2.85 42.77 40.33
N PHE A 113 2.15 43.63 41.10
CA PHE A 113 0.88 44.27 40.68
C PHE A 113 0.91 45.80 40.51
N ALA A 114 2.08 46.43 40.54
CA ALA A 114 2.23 47.88 40.50
C ALA A 114 1.78 48.60 39.19
N GLY A 115 1.20 47.88 38.22
CA GLY A 115 0.77 48.42 36.93
C GLY A 115 -0.75 48.54 36.70
N LEU A 116 -1.60 47.94 37.54
CA LEU A 116 -3.04 47.74 37.23
C LEU A 116 -3.98 48.71 37.99
N SER A 117 -3.91 50.01 37.68
CA SER A 117 -4.91 50.98 38.14
C SER A 117 -4.94 52.28 37.31
N ASN A 118 -6.02 52.52 36.53
CA ASN A 118 -6.87 53.72 36.67
C ASN A 118 -8.02 53.85 35.65
N ASP A 119 -9.21 54.16 36.20
CA ASP A 119 -10.31 55.05 35.76
C ASP A 119 -10.95 55.03 34.35
N ASN A 120 -12.30 55.05 34.40
CA ASN A 120 -13.26 55.12 33.28
C ASN A 120 -13.55 56.54 32.80
N GLN A 121 -13.73 56.74 31.48
CA GLN A 121 -14.80 57.60 30.90
C GLN A 121 -15.24 57.10 29.51
N PRO A 122 -16.53 57.25 29.11
CA PRO A 122 -17.04 56.78 27.83
C PRO A 122 -17.09 57.88 26.75
N LEU A 123 -16.79 57.54 25.49
CA LEU A 123 -17.08 58.39 24.33
C LEU A 123 -17.77 57.60 23.19
N ASN A 124 -18.70 58.26 22.50
CA ASN A 124 -19.57 57.68 21.48
C ASN A 124 -19.15 58.04 20.04
N SER A 125 -19.66 57.28 19.07
CA SER A 125 -19.76 57.57 17.62
C SER A 125 -18.51 57.27 16.73
N PRO A 126 -18.64 57.18 15.39
CA PRO A 126 -18.99 55.90 14.79
C PRO A 126 -18.08 55.43 13.63
N THR A 127 -17.98 54.10 13.51
CA THR A 127 -17.60 53.31 12.32
C THR A 127 -16.85 54.00 11.15
N GLN A 128 -15.54 53.75 11.06
CA GLN A 128 -14.85 53.61 9.77
C GLN A 128 -14.13 52.26 9.73
N GLN A 129 -14.41 51.44 8.72
CA GLN A 129 -13.66 50.21 8.47
C GLN A 129 -12.23 50.54 8.03
N ARG A 130 -11.25 50.22 8.87
CA ARG A 130 -9.84 50.10 8.50
C ARG A 130 -9.41 48.64 8.73
N ASN A 131 -8.71 48.06 7.76
CA ASN A 131 -8.10 46.74 7.94
C ASN A 131 -6.99 46.85 9.01
N SER A 132 -7.25 46.33 10.21
CA SER A 132 -6.29 46.29 11.31
C SER A 132 -5.65 44.90 11.42
N ALA A 133 -4.42 44.84 11.94
CA ALA A 133 -3.72 43.57 12.22
C ALA A 133 -4.40 42.72 13.32
N HIS A 134 -5.39 43.27 14.02
CA HIS A 134 -6.04 42.69 15.20
C HIS A 134 -7.36 41.98 14.87
N ALA A 135 -7.90 42.15 13.65
CA ALA A 135 -9.12 41.47 13.21
C ALA A 135 -9.13 39.93 13.43
N PRO A 136 -8.01 39.17 13.30
CA PRO A 136 -7.99 37.74 13.62
C PRO A 136 -8.20 37.44 15.11
N PHE A 137 -7.71 38.31 16.00
CA PHE A 137 -7.79 38.15 17.46
C PHE A 137 -9.21 38.44 17.98
N ASP A 138 -9.80 39.56 17.56
CA ASP A 138 -11.17 39.93 17.93
C ASP A 138 -12.20 38.92 17.43
N ALA A 139 -11.95 38.34 16.26
CA ALA A 139 -12.72 37.23 15.71
C ALA A 139 -12.60 35.96 16.56
N ALA A 140 -11.39 35.59 17.01
CA ALA A 140 -11.18 34.43 17.88
C ALA A 140 -11.91 34.58 19.22
N ILE A 141 -11.88 35.76 19.86
CA ILE A 141 -12.69 36.06 21.04
C ILE A 141 -14.18 35.93 20.74
N GLY A 142 -14.66 36.45 19.60
CA GLY A 142 -16.06 36.33 19.20
C GLY A 142 -16.52 34.88 19.02
N GLU A 143 -15.67 34.04 18.42
CA GLU A 143 -15.90 32.59 18.30
C GLU A 143 -15.91 31.90 19.66
N LEU A 144 -14.98 32.24 20.56
CA LEU A 144 -14.91 31.68 21.92
C LEU A 144 -16.17 32.01 22.74
N LEU A 145 -16.62 33.27 22.73
CA LEU A 145 -17.87 33.66 23.40
C LEU A 145 -19.10 32.97 22.80
N SER A 146 -19.14 32.81 21.47
CA SER A 146 -20.20 32.05 20.79
C SER A 146 -20.19 30.57 21.16
N ALA A 147 -19.01 29.97 21.37
CA ALA A 147 -18.86 28.60 21.81
C ALA A 147 -19.27 28.42 23.28
N LEU A 148 -18.83 29.31 24.17
CA LEU A 148 -19.21 29.34 25.58
C LEU A 148 -20.74 29.44 25.76
N GLY A 149 -21.38 30.40 25.09
CA GLY A 149 -22.84 30.58 25.14
C GLY A 149 -23.65 29.41 24.54
N LYS A 150 -23.02 28.51 23.77
CA LYS A 150 -23.66 27.29 23.25
C LYS A 150 -23.39 26.06 24.13
N ALA A 151 -22.17 25.90 24.61
CA ALA A 151 -21.74 24.74 25.38
C ALA A 151 -22.19 24.83 26.84
N LEU A 152 -22.16 26.02 27.43
CA LEU A 152 -22.42 26.28 28.85
C LEU A 152 -23.33 27.54 29.01
N PRO A 153 -24.56 27.55 28.46
CA PRO A 153 -25.41 28.74 28.35
C PRO A 153 -25.82 29.40 29.68
N TYR A 154 -25.63 28.72 30.81
CA TYR A 154 -26.03 29.18 32.15
C TYR A 154 -24.86 29.27 33.15
N VAL A 155 -23.61 29.08 32.70
CA VAL A 155 -22.43 29.14 33.57
C VAL A 155 -21.71 30.47 33.34
N PRO A 156 -21.50 31.30 34.39
CA PRO A 156 -20.69 32.51 34.31
C PRO A 156 -19.27 32.23 33.79
N LEU A 157 -18.71 33.19 33.05
CA LEU A 157 -17.37 33.04 32.45
C LEU A 157 -16.30 32.76 33.51
N GLU A 158 -16.37 33.48 34.64
CA GLU A 158 -15.46 33.30 35.77
C GLU A 158 -15.51 31.88 36.35
N ASP A 159 -16.70 31.29 36.43
CA ASP A 159 -16.89 29.93 36.92
C ASP A 159 -16.32 28.90 35.92
N VAL A 160 -16.43 29.14 34.61
CA VAL A 160 -15.76 28.30 33.59
C VAL A 160 -14.24 28.38 33.72
N LEU A 161 -13.68 29.58 33.86
CA LEU A 161 -12.23 29.77 34.01
C LEU A 161 -11.72 29.17 35.33
N SER A 162 -12.43 29.35 36.45
CA SER A 162 -12.09 28.70 37.72
C SER A 162 -12.17 27.19 37.61
N SER A 163 -13.23 26.65 36.99
CA SER A 163 -13.38 25.21 36.78
C SER A 163 -12.22 24.62 35.97
N CYS A 164 -11.75 25.30 34.92
CA CYS A 164 -10.56 24.88 34.18
C CYS A 164 -9.30 24.81 35.06
N ILE A 165 -9.09 25.79 35.97
CA ILE A 165 -7.98 25.78 36.92
C ILE A 165 -8.14 24.61 37.92
N ASP A 166 -9.33 24.46 38.49
CA ASP A 166 -9.64 23.40 39.47
C ASP A 166 -9.45 22.00 38.87
N LEU A 167 -9.85 21.82 37.61
CA LEU A 167 -9.68 20.59 36.86
C LEU A 167 -8.20 20.33 36.52
N TYR A 168 -7.44 21.34 36.10
CA TYR A 168 -6.00 21.19 35.89
C TYR A 168 -5.30 20.71 37.18
N MET A 169 -5.57 21.36 38.31
CA MET A 169 -4.95 21.02 39.59
C MET A 169 -5.35 19.62 40.10
N GLN A 170 -6.53 19.13 39.73
CA GLN A 170 -7.03 17.81 40.12
C GLN A 170 -6.53 16.66 39.22
N TRP A 171 -6.35 16.91 37.92
CA TRP A 171 -6.18 15.84 36.93
C TRP A 171 -4.85 15.91 36.16
N GLU A 172 -4.32 17.10 35.87
CA GLU A 172 -3.12 17.29 35.03
C GLU A 172 -1.87 17.61 35.86
N PHE A 173 -2.00 18.47 36.87
CA PHE A 173 -0.91 18.88 37.77
C PHE A 173 -0.11 17.72 38.38
N PRO A 174 -0.70 16.57 38.80
CA PRO A 174 0.06 15.44 39.32
C PRO A 174 1.13 14.92 38.35
N THR A 175 0.93 15.05 37.04
CA THR A 175 1.90 14.64 36.00
C THR A 175 2.57 15.81 35.29
N SER A 176 2.09 17.03 35.50
CA SER A 176 2.55 18.28 34.87
C SER A 176 2.56 19.43 35.89
N PRO A 177 3.49 19.46 36.87
CA PRO A 177 3.52 20.50 37.90
C PRO A 177 4.17 21.81 37.38
N ILE A 178 3.66 22.37 36.27
CA ILE A 178 4.28 23.47 35.51
C ILE A 178 3.52 24.82 35.61
N ILE A 179 2.57 24.94 36.54
CA ILE A 179 1.91 26.21 36.89
C ILE A 179 1.91 26.43 38.40
N CYS A 180 1.71 27.68 38.83
CA CYS A 180 1.49 28.06 40.23
C CYS A 180 0.02 28.48 40.40
N GLU A 181 -0.75 27.75 41.20
CA GLU A 181 -2.21 27.93 41.30
C GLU A 181 -2.62 29.34 41.77
N PRO A 182 -2.02 29.93 42.84
CA PRO A 182 -2.34 31.30 43.25
C PRO A 182 -2.17 32.33 42.13
N ILE A 183 -1.11 32.23 41.33
CA ILE A 183 -0.82 33.17 40.24
C ILE A 183 -1.86 33.06 39.13
N VAL A 184 -2.17 31.83 38.68
CA VAL A 184 -3.13 31.61 37.59
C VAL A 184 -4.54 32.04 37.98
N ARG A 185 -4.94 31.87 39.25
CA ARG A 185 -6.21 32.43 39.75
C ARG A 185 -6.20 33.95 39.76
N GLN A 186 -5.09 34.58 40.15
CA GLN A 186 -4.98 36.05 40.16
C GLN A 186 -5.02 36.65 38.75
N MET A 187 -4.49 35.94 37.74
CA MET A 187 -4.60 36.33 36.33
C MET A 187 -6.04 36.46 35.82
N MET A 188 -7.03 35.78 36.43
CA MET A 188 -8.44 35.91 36.04
C MET A 188 -8.93 37.37 36.09
N ASN A 189 -8.44 38.16 37.05
CA ASN A 189 -8.81 39.57 37.20
C ASN A 189 -8.45 40.42 35.97
N ALA A 190 -7.39 40.06 35.25
CA ALA A 190 -6.98 40.74 34.02
C ALA A 190 -7.69 40.14 32.78
N VAL A 191 -7.97 38.84 32.78
CA VAL A 191 -8.51 38.12 31.61
C VAL A 191 -10.02 38.27 31.43
N VAL A 192 -10.79 38.32 32.52
CA VAL A 192 -12.26 38.40 32.48
C VAL A 192 -12.77 39.67 31.78
N PRO A 193 -12.25 40.89 32.07
CA PRO A 193 -12.68 42.10 31.38
C PRO A 193 -12.41 42.08 29.86
N ILE A 194 -11.31 41.47 29.43
CA ILE A 194 -10.96 41.33 28.01
C ILE A 194 -11.95 40.42 27.30
N LEU A 195 -12.25 39.27 27.90
CA LEU A 195 -13.23 38.32 27.34
C LEU A 195 -14.64 38.90 27.31
N ARG A 196 -15.02 39.74 28.28
CA ARG A 196 -16.29 40.51 28.22
C ARG A 196 -16.28 41.66 27.21
N ARG A 197 -15.14 41.96 26.59
CA ARG A 197 -14.91 43.14 25.74
C ARG A 197 -15.15 44.47 26.47
N GLU A 198 -14.98 44.47 27.79
CA GLU A 198 -14.97 45.68 28.64
C GLU A 198 -13.65 46.44 28.47
N ILE A 199 -12.55 45.71 28.21
CA ILE A 199 -11.22 46.25 27.90
C ILE A 199 -10.76 45.68 26.57
N SER A 200 -10.31 46.54 25.64
CA SER A 200 -9.59 46.09 24.45
C SER A 200 -8.09 46.02 24.72
N LEU A 201 -7.43 44.97 24.23
CA LEU A 201 -5.97 44.87 24.21
C LEU A 201 -5.31 45.80 23.18
N THR A 202 -6.10 46.53 22.38
CA THR A 202 -5.61 47.46 21.36
C THR A 202 -5.74 48.92 21.83
N SER A 203 -4.73 49.45 22.53
CA SER A 203 -4.53 50.90 22.56
C SER A 203 -3.92 51.36 21.23
N ASP A 204 -4.35 52.53 20.74
CA ASP A 204 -3.91 53.07 19.46
C ASP A 204 -2.44 53.55 19.56
N PRO A 205 -1.50 53.02 18.72
CA PRO A 205 -0.10 53.45 18.73
C PRO A 205 0.11 54.95 18.51
N ALA A 206 -0.90 55.66 17.99
CA ALA A 206 -0.87 57.10 17.78
C ALA A 206 -1.19 57.95 19.04
N THR A 207 -1.70 57.36 20.14
CA THR A 207 -2.19 58.15 21.30
C THR A 207 -1.76 57.67 22.69
N SER A 208 -1.11 56.51 22.85
CA SER A 208 -0.53 56.09 24.14
C SER A 208 0.99 55.86 24.07
N HIS A 209 1.76 56.64 24.83
CA HIS A 209 3.21 56.41 25.02
C HIS A 209 3.54 55.21 25.94
N SER A 210 2.54 54.43 26.34
CA SER A 210 2.70 53.16 27.04
C SER A 210 2.80 52.01 26.03
N ASN A 211 3.74 51.08 26.27
CA ASN A 211 3.78 49.78 25.59
C ASN A 211 2.41 49.07 25.67
N PRO A 212 2.10 48.15 24.74
CA PRO A 212 1.02 47.18 24.98
C PRO A 212 1.26 46.50 26.33
N ASP A 213 0.18 46.24 27.08
CA ASP A 213 0.26 45.60 28.40
C ASP A 213 0.59 44.10 28.25
N ILE A 214 1.86 43.83 27.95
CA ILE A 214 2.41 42.49 27.70
C ILE A 214 2.13 41.53 28.88
N PRO A 215 2.29 41.91 30.17
CA PRO A 215 1.84 41.09 31.29
C PRO A 215 0.39 40.62 31.17
N THR A 216 -0.53 41.51 30.81
CA THR A 216 -1.95 41.19 30.63
C THR A 216 -2.22 40.33 29.38
N ILE A 217 -1.58 40.61 28.24
CA ILE A 217 -1.71 39.77 27.02
C ILE A 217 -1.15 38.36 27.26
N ARG A 218 -0.01 38.25 27.98
CA ARG A 218 0.63 36.99 28.38
C ARG A 218 -0.22 36.20 29.37
N ALA A 219 -0.81 36.87 30.37
CA ALA A 219 -1.77 36.25 31.29
C ALA A 219 -3.00 35.70 30.56
N PHE A 220 -3.53 36.46 29.60
CA PHE A 220 -4.61 36.03 28.71
C PHE A 220 -4.21 34.81 27.87
N ALA A 221 -3.04 34.84 27.23
CA ALA A 221 -2.52 33.72 26.45
C ALA A 221 -2.34 32.46 27.30
N LEU A 222 -1.77 32.57 28.51
CA LEU A 222 -1.55 31.45 29.44
C LEU A 222 -2.86 30.86 29.97
N LEU A 223 -3.78 31.68 30.46
CA LEU A 223 -5.04 31.18 31.02
C LEU A 223 -5.92 30.52 29.94
N THR A 224 -5.95 31.10 28.73
CA THR A 224 -6.66 30.48 27.59
C THR A 224 -5.95 29.23 27.07
N ALA A 225 -4.61 29.13 27.16
CA ALA A 225 -3.87 27.90 26.85
C ALA A 225 -4.17 26.78 27.87
N LEU A 226 -4.26 27.12 29.16
CA LEU A 226 -4.64 26.19 30.22
C LEU A 226 -6.07 25.67 29.99
N CYS A 227 -7.02 26.58 29.74
CA CYS A 227 -8.39 26.19 29.41
C CYS A 227 -8.42 25.30 28.15
N ALA A 228 -7.59 25.59 27.14
CA ALA A 228 -7.49 24.77 25.94
C ALA A 228 -6.98 23.35 26.20
N VAL A 229 -5.91 23.18 26.99
CA VAL A 229 -5.37 21.85 27.28
C VAL A 229 -6.38 21.04 28.09
N VAL A 230 -6.90 21.57 29.20
CA VAL A 230 -7.92 20.91 30.05
C VAL A 230 -9.17 20.53 29.25
N SER A 231 -9.66 21.42 28.40
CA SER A 231 -10.81 21.17 27.51
C SER A 231 -10.57 20.08 26.47
N SER A 232 -9.30 19.77 26.16
CA SER A 232 -8.90 18.81 25.13
C SER A 232 -8.42 17.47 25.66
N THR A 233 -7.86 17.44 26.88
CA THR A 233 -7.29 16.23 27.52
C THR A 233 -8.24 15.57 28.51
N LEU A 234 -9.16 16.32 29.13
CA LEU A 234 -10.12 15.70 30.05
C LEU A 234 -11.35 15.17 29.30
N PRO A 235 -11.83 13.97 29.67
CA PRO A 235 -12.99 13.35 29.03
C PRO A 235 -14.29 14.09 29.39
N VAL A 236 -15.33 13.89 28.58
CA VAL A 236 -16.60 14.65 28.66
C VAL A 236 -17.34 14.42 29.98
N GLU A 237 -17.15 13.27 30.62
CA GLU A 237 -17.67 12.92 31.93
C GLU A 237 -17.06 13.79 33.06
N ILE A 238 -15.81 14.22 32.88
CA ILE A 238 -15.07 15.05 33.85
C ILE A 238 -15.26 16.54 33.54
N PHE A 239 -15.28 16.93 32.25
CA PHE A 239 -15.59 18.29 31.83
C PHE A 239 -16.69 18.35 30.75
N PRO A 240 -17.97 18.32 31.16
CA PRO A 240 -19.10 18.48 30.24
C PRO A 240 -18.99 19.78 29.45
N GLY A 241 -19.03 19.68 28.12
CA GLY A 241 -18.87 20.82 27.21
C GLY A 241 -17.42 21.19 26.85
N GLY A 242 -16.40 20.70 27.58
CA GLY A 242 -14.99 21.01 27.34
C GLY A 242 -14.55 20.76 25.89
N ALA A 243 -14.91 19.61 25.30
CA ALA A 243 -14.57 19.26 23.92
C ALA A 243 -15.04 20.29 22.86
N ALA A 244 -16.13 21.04 23.12
CA ALA A 244 -16.60 22.11 22.24
C ALA A 244 -15.81 23.42 22.41
N LEU A 245 -15.17 23.61 23.56
CA LEU A 245 -14.41 24.80 23.96
C LEU A 245 -12.91 24.68 23.67
N ALA A 246 -12.38 23.46 23.55
CA ALA A 246 -10.96 23.19 23.30
C ALA A 246 -10.35 23.97 22.13
N MET A 247 -10.92 23.85 20.93
CA MET A 247 -10.41 24.54 19.74
C MET A 247 -10.63 26.07 19.78
N PRO A 248 -11.77 26.61 20.24
CA PRO A 248 -11.94 28.05 20.49
C PRO A 248 -10.94 28.65 21.49
N PHE A 249 -10.70 28.00 22.64
CA PHE A 249 -9.68 28.45 23.61
C PHE A 249 -8.28 28.39 23.00
N LEU A 250 -7.93 27.28 22.33
CA LEU A 250 -6.63 27.12 21.67
C LEU A 250 -6.39 28.19 20.60
N ARG A 251 -7.39 28.50 19.77
CA ARG A 251 -7.29 29.55 18.76
C ARG A 251 -7.09 30.91 19.40
N THR A 252 -7.91 31.25 20.38
CA THR A 252 -7.83 32.53 21.11
C THR A 252 -6.47 32.73 21.78
N SER A 253 -5.92 31.68 22.41
CA SER A 253 -4.57 31.70 22.99
C SER A 253 -3.46 31.87 21.95
N ARG A 254 -3.58 31.21 20.78
CA ARG A 254 -2.60 31.34 19.68
C ARG A 254 -2.62 32.71 19.03
N GLU A 255 -3.79 33.31 18.84
CA GLU A 255 -3.88 34.70 18.36
C GLU A 255 -3.37 35.69 19.43
N ALA A 256 -3.59 35.43 20.73
CA ALA A 256 -3.01 36.24 21.81
C ALA A 256 -1.48 36.23 21.78
N LEU A 257 -0.86 35.04 21.68
CA LEU A 257 0.60 34.89 21.60
C LEU A 257 1.18 35.69 20.42
N ARG A 258 0.53 35.68 19.26
CA ARG A 258 0.97 36.43 18.08
C ARG A 258 1.02 37.94 18.28
N LEU A 259 0.25 38.52 19.21
CA LEU A 259 0.28 39.96 19.47
C LEU A 259 1.61 40.43 20.10
N TYR A 260 2.34 39.54 20.78
CA TYR A 260 3.58 39.87 21.48
C TYR A 260 4.72 38.86 21.21
N GLN A 261 4.58 38.00 20.19
CA GLN A 261 5.46 36.85 19.94
C GLN A 261 6.94 37.23 19.80
N ASP A 262 7.26 38.33 19.12
CA ASP A 262 8.65 38.76 18.92
C ASP A 262 9.29 39.17 20.27
N TYR A 263 8.56 39.95 21.08
CA TYR A 263 8.97 40.32 22.45
C TYR A 263 9.11 39.09 23.36
N ASP A 264 8.19 38.13 23.25
CA ASP A 264 8.20 36.89 24.04
C ASP A 264 9.39 35.97 23.71
N ILE A 265 9.91 36.05 22.48
CA ILE A 265 11.12 35.33 22.06
C ILE A 265 12.39 36.05 22.54
N GLU A 266 12.42 37.39 22.51
CA GLU A 266 13.55 38.18 23.02
C GLU A 266 13.62 38.21 24.57
N HIS A 267 12.47 38.06 25.24
CA HIS A 267 12.33 38.11 26.70
C HIS A 267 11.48 36.95 27.26
N PRO A 268 11.95 35.69 27.15
CA PRO A 268 11.17 34.52 27.52
C PRO A 268 11.16 34.25 29.03
N GLU A 269 9.98 33.81 29.50
CA GLU A 269 9.68 33.42 30.88
C GLU A 269 9.13 31.98 30.94
N SER A 270 8.91 31.42 32.13
CA SER A 270 8.31 30.10 32.29
C SER A 270 6.98 29.98 31.51
N SER A 271 6.13 31.01 31.58
CA SER A 271 4.88 31.08 30.82
C SER A 271 5.07 31.01 29.31
N SER A 272 6.14 31.57 28.75
CA SER A 272 6.43 31.53 27.31
C SER A 272 6.61 30.09 26.83
N ILE A 273 7.25 29.27 27.66
CA ILE A 273 7.43 27.84 27.42
C ILE A 273 6.11 27.08 27.66
N VAL A 274 5.44 27.33 28.79
CA VAL A 274 4.20 26.65 29.19
C VAL A 274 3.05 26.89 28.20
N ILE A 275 2.89 28.10 27.65
CA ILE A 275 1.90 28.41 26.61
C ILE A 275 2.11 27.50 25.38
N ARG A 276 3.34 27.42 24.87
CA ARG A 276 3.68 26.60 23.69
C ARG A 276 3.55 25.10 23.98
N TYR A 277 3.89 24.67 25.20
CA TYR A 277 3.66 23.31 25.66
C TYR A 277 2.17 22.96 25.72
N PHE A 278 1.33 23.80 26.33
CA PHE A 278 -0.13 23.61 26.34
C PHE A 278 -0.74 23.66 24.94
N HIS A 279 -0.26 24.52 24.03
CA HIS A 279 -0.65 24.48 22.62
C HIS A 279 -0.27 23.14 21.98
N SER A 280 0.93 22.63 22.26
CA SER A 280 1.40 21.35 21.75
C SER A 280 0.53 20.18 22.25
N ASN A 281 0.24 20.11 23.55
CA ASN A 281 -0.62 19.07 24.13
C ASN A 281 -2.06 19.17 23.62
N ALA A 282 -2.64 20.37 23.57
CA ALA A 282 -3.99 20.56 23.04
C ALA A 282 -4.09 20.18 21.56
N LEU A 283 -3.07 20.52 20.75
CA LEU A 283 -2.97 20.06 19.37
C LEU A 283 -2.80 18.53 19.28
N HIS A 284 -2.07 17.91 20.21
CA HIS A 284 -1.87 16.46 20.25
C HIS A 284 -3.19 15.74 20.54
N ALA A 285 -3.90 16.13 21.61
CA ALA A 285 -5.18 15.56 22.01
C ALA A 285 -6.27 15.78 20.93
N LEU A 286 -6.24 16.91 20.21
CA LEU A 286 -7.08 17.19 19.04
C LEU A 286 -6.64 16.46 17.75
N GLY A 287 -5.69 15.52 17.82
CA GLY A 287 -5.23 14.69 16.70
C GLY A 287 -4.32 15.39 15.67
N LYS A 288 -3.81 16.59 15.96
CA LYS A 288 -2.96 17.40 15.06
C LYS A 288 -1.47 17.21 15.35
N THR A 289 -1.02 15.96 15.38
CA THR A 289 0.33 15.55 15.82
C THR A 289 1.48 16.33 15.16
N SER A 290 1.49 16.50 13.83
CA SER A 290 2.55 17.26 13.15
C SER A 290 2.63 18.73 13.58
N VAL A 291 1.50 19.36 13.90
CA VAL A 291 1.44 20.75 14.37
C VAL A 291 1.78 20.84 15.86
N SER A 292 1.38 19.82 16.63
CA SER A 292 1.82 19.63 18.02
C SER A 292 3.34 19.55 18.13
N TRP A 293 4.02 18.74 17.30
CA TRP A 293 5.48 18.66 17.28
C TRP A 293 6.16 19.97 16.88
N HIS A 294 5.55 20.78 16.01
CA HIS A 294 6.06 22.11 15.69
C HIS A 294 6.00 23.04 16.91
N ALA A 295 4.85 23.12 17.60
CA ALA A 295 4.70 23.91 18.82
C ALA A 295 5.62 23.43 19.97
N MET A 296 5.83 22.11 20.08
CA MET A 296 6.82 21.52 20.98
C MET A 296 8.24 22.00 20.64
N GLY A 297 8.59 22.00 19.35
CA GLY A 297 9.88 22.49 18.86
C GLY A 297 10.16 23.96 19.22
N GLU A 298 9.14 24.82 19.17
CA GLU A 298 9.27 26.22 19.64
C GLU A 298 9.58 26.28 21.15
N ALA A 299 8.89 25.48 21.99
CA ALA A 299 9.15 25.40 23.42
C ALA A 299 10.54 24.84 23.75
N LEU A 300 10.95 23.76 23.07
CA LEU A 300 12.28 23.15 23.19
C LEU A 300 13.38 24.14 22.79
N ARG A 301 13.14 25.01 21.80
CA ARG A 301 14.12 26.02 21.40
C ARG A 301 14.31 27.09 22.47
N LEU A 302 13.22 27.60 23.07
CA LEU A 302 13.30 28.55 24.18
C LEU A 302 14.05 27.95 25.38
N VAL A 303 13.80 26.67 25.72
CA VAL A 303 14.56 25.95 26.76
C VAL A 303 16.07 25.97 26.52
N GLN A 304 16.51 25.73 25.28
CA GLN A 304 17.93 25.75 24.91
C GLN A 304 18.53 27.16 25.01
N GLU A 305 17.79 28.16 24.54
CA GLU A 305 18.20 29.57 24.50
C GLU A 305 18.30 30.19 25.90
N MET A 306 17.34 29.88 26.77
CA MET A 306 17.34 30.22 28.19
C MET A 306 18.35 29.39 29.01
N ARG A 307 19.01 28.41 28.38
CA ARG A 307 19.98 27.47 29.00
C ARG A 307 19.46 26.73 30.22
N LEU A 308 18.19 26.28 30.21
CA LEU A 308 17.58 25.61 31.37
C LEU A 308 18.11 24.19 31.64
N TYR A 309 19.10 23.74 30.87
CA TYR A 309 19.93 22.55 31.14
C TYR A 309 21.10 22.84 32.09
N ASP A 310 21.34 24.11 32.42
CA ASP A 310 22.42 24.59 33.29
C ASP A 310 21.84 25.19 34.57
N GLU A 311 22.17 24.63 35.75
CA GLU A 311 21.65 25.09 37.05
C GLU A 311 22.04 26.55 37.35
N GLU A 312 23.09 27.08 36.71
CA GLU A 312 23.46 28.50 36.81
C GLU A 312 22.32 29.44 36.36
N SER A 313 21.49 29.00 35.40
CA SER A 313 20.40 29.79 34.82
C SER A 313 19.30 30.17 35.81
N PHE A 314 19.17 29.46 36.94
CA PHE A 314 18.13 29.70 37.94
C PHE A 314 18.58 30.62 39.10
N ARG A 315 19.88 30.91 39.25
CA ARG A 315 20.42 31.53 40.49
C ARG A 315 19.96 32.96 40.81
N ASN A 316 19.44 33.67 39.82
CA ASN A 316 18.95 35.06 39.98
C ASN A 316 17.43 35.16 39.79
N LEU A 317 16.69 34.05 39.90
CA LEU A 317 15.25 34.00 39.72
C LEU A 317 14.57 33.77 41.07
N GLU A 318 13.61 34.64 41.39
CA GLU A 318 12.76 34.50 42.57
C GLU A 318 11.74 33.37 42.42
N TRP A 319 11.12 32.97 43.53
CA TRP A 319 9.96 32.07 43.50
C TRP A 319 8.72 32.79 42.91
N PRO A 320 7.89 32.12 42.09
CA PRO A 320 7.96 30.73 41.63
C PRO A 320 8.73 30.50 40.33
N GLU A 321 9.23 31.56 39.67
CA GLU A 321 9.79 31.48 38.32
C GLU A 321 10.95 30.48 38.20
N ALA A 322 11.85 30.43 39.19
CA ALA A 322 12.93 29.44 39.24
C ALA A 322 12.41 28.00 39.18
N GLN A 323 11.38 27.68 39.98
CA GLN A 323 10.85 26.32 40.10
C GLN A 323 10.00 25.93 38.89
N LEU A 324 9.21 26.87 38.35
CA LEU A 324 8.42 26.63 37.15
C LEU A 324 9.32 26.35 35.94
N ARG A 325 10.45 27.06 35.79
CA ARG A 325 11.44 26.77 34.74
C ARG A 325 12.09 25.39 34.92
N ARG A 326 12.47 24.98 36.15
CA ARG A 326 13.02 23.63 36.41
C ARG A 326 12.01 22.52 36.07
N ASN A 327 10.79 22.65 36.55
CA ASN A 327 9.73 21.66 36.28
C ASN A 327 9.43 21.57 34.78
N THR A 328 9.35 22.72 34.09
CA THR A 328 9.08 22.77 32.64
C THR A 328 10.25 22.21 31.82
N PHE A 329 11.50 22.44 32.22
CA PHE A 329 12.67 21.81 31.59
C PHE A 329 12.58 20.28 31.64
N TRP A 330 12.36 19.70 32.82
CA TRP A 330 12.28 18.25 32.96
C TRP A 330 11.05 17.64 32.29
N HIS A 331 9.92 18.37 32.26
CA HIS A 331 8.72 17.93 31.56
C HIS A 331 8.91 17.93 30.04
N LEU A 332 9.58 18.95 29.48
CA LEU A 332 9.96 18.98 28.07
C LEU A 332 11.06 17.98 27.72
N TYR A 333 11.98 17.68 28.65
CA TYR A 333 12.95 16.60 28.49
C TYR A 333 12.24 15.25 28.32
N ILE A 334 11.23 14.95 29.16
CA ILE A 334 10.37 13.76 29.02
C ILE A 334 9.67 13.78 27.65
N GLY A 335 9.06 14.91 27.26
CA GLY A 335 8.38 15.05 25.97
C GLY A 335 9.29 14.75 24.77
N ASP A 336 10.51 15.29 24.78
CA ASP A 336 11.56 15.02 23.78
C ASP A 336 11.94 13.52 23.73
N LYS A 337 12.07 12.85 24.88
CA LYS A 337 12.36 11.40 24.90
C LYS A 337 11.18 10.54 24.45
N SER A 338 9.95 10.86 24.85
CA SER A 338 8.77 10.13 24.36
C SER A 338 8.62 10.28 22.85
N ALA A 339 8.85 11.50 22.32
CA ALA A 339 8.86 11.76 20.89
C ALA A 339 9.96 10.97 20.15
N SER A 340 11.17 10.92 20.72
CA SER A 340 12.29 10.25 20.07
C SER A 340 12.19 8.72 20.11
N ILE A 341 11.84 8.16 21.26
CA ILE A 341 11.81 6.71 21.49
C ILE A 341 10.59 6.06 20.82
N LEU A 342 9.40 6.66 20.95
CA LEU A 342 8.14 6.09 20.42
C LEU A 342 7.87 6.56 18.98
N ASN A 343 8.04 7.86 18.70
CA ASN A 343 7.67 8.49 17.43
C ASN A 343 8.84 8.72 16.46
N LYS A 344 10.07 8.27 16.79
CA LYS A 344 11.29 8.42 15.97
C LYS A 344 11.67 9.87 15.65
N VAL A 345 11.23 10.83 16.46
CA VAL A 345 11.59 12.25 16.33
C VAL A 345 13.08 12.46 16.69
N PRO A 346 13.83 13.34 16.01
CA PRO A 346 15.20 13.65 16.40
C PRO A 346 15.28 14.23 17.82
N ILE A 347 16.15 13.64 18.64
CA ILE A 347 16.42 14.08 20.02
C ILE A 347 16.99 15.50 20.03
N SER A 348 16.42 16.37 20.87
CA SER A 348 16.74 17.81 20.92
C SER A 348 17.28 18.27 22.28
N LEU A 349 17.01 17.54 23.37
CA LEU A 349 17.51 17.84 24.72
C LEU A 349 18.33 16.66 25.26
N HIS A 350 19.58 16.52 24.86
CA HIS A 350 20.49 15.49 25.36
C HIS A 350 21.86 16.08 25.66
N GLN A 351 22.61 15.47 26.59
CA GLN A 351 23.97 15.92 26.93
C GLN A 351 24.93 15.96 25.72
N ILE A 352 24.70 15.12 24.70
CA ILE A 352 25.47 15.13 23.43
C ILE A 352 25.14 16.30 22.50
N CYS A 353 24.09 17.07 22.80
CA CYS A 353 23.64 18.22 22.02
C CYS A 353 24.15 19.56 22.59
N PHE A 354 24.88 19.53 23.72
CA PHE A 354 25.34 20.70 24.46
C PHE A 354 26.85 20.65 24.69
N ASP A 355 27.49 21.82 24.78
CA ASP A 355 28.93 21.93 25.10
C ASP A 355 29.22 21.67 26.59
N THR A 356 28.19 21.60 27.43
CA THR A 356 28.26 21.31 28.87
C THR A 356 27.28 20.19 29.23
N PRO A 357 27.58 19.35 30.24
CA PRO A 357 26.61 18.39 30.74
C PRO A 357 25.34 19.09 31.26
N ILE A 358 24.24 18.34 31.35
CA ILE A 358 23.04 18.82 32.02
C ILE A 358 23.33 18.86 33.52
N THR A 359 23.30 20.06 34.12
CA THR A 359 23.58 20.27 35.55
C THR A 359 22.33 20.66 36.36
N THR A 360 21.22 20.97 35.68
CA THR A 360 19.93 21.30 36.30
C THR A 360 19.56 20.29 37.38
N ILE A 361 19.22 20.79 38.56
CA ILE A 361 18.92 19.97 39.72
C ILE A 361 17.45 19.48 39.64
N PHE A 362 17.21 18.37 40.32
CA PHE A 362 16.00 17.56 40.24
C PHE A 362 15.34 17.29 41.60
N GLU A 363 16.13 17.34 42.67
CA GLU A 363 15.67 17.30 44.07
C GLU A 363 15.70 18.71 44.67
N GLU A 364 14.77 19.02 45.57
CA GLU A 364 14.49 20.41 45.93
C GLU A 364 15.32 20.95 47.11
N THR A 365 15.54 22.26 47.11
CA THR A 365 15.99 23.04 48.26
C THR A 365 14.86 23.95 48.76
N GLU A 366 14.27 23.56 49.90
CA GLU A 366 13.37 24.33 50.80
C GLU A 366 11.98 24.84 50.30
N ASP A 367 10.93 24.41 51.02
CA ASP A 367 9.71 25.13 51.48
C ASP A 367 8.76 25.91 50.53
N TYR A 368 8.88 25.83 49.21
CA TYR A 368 7.95 26.54 48.30
C TYR A 368 6.85 25.67 47.64
N LYS A 369 5.57 26.04 47.84
CA LYS A 369 4.38 25.30 47.34
C LYS A 369 3.76 25.92 46.07
N LEU A 370 3.52 25.11 45.04
CA LEU A 370 2.81 25.51 43.81
C LEU A 370 1.29 25.33 43.92
N ILE A 371 0.83 24.43 44.80
CA ILE A 371 -0.59 24.23 45.12
C ILE A 371 -0.99 25.23 46.22
N ARG A 372 -2.22 25.75 46.17
CA ARG A 372 -2.78 26.56 47.25
C ARG A 372 -2.79 25.75 48.56
N ALA A 373 -2.32 26.36 49.65
CA ALA A 373 -2.42 25.76 50.98
C ALA A 373 -3.90 25.54 51.35
N SER A 374 -4.31 24.28 51.49
CA SER A 374 -5.59 23.93 52.13
C SER A 374 -5.52 24.29 53.63
N PRO A 375 -6.61 24.76 54.25
CA PRO A 375 -6.63 25.16 55.67
C PRO A 375 -6.44 24.00 56.66
N GLU A 376 -6.35 22.74 56.20
CA GLU A 376 -6.08 21.59 57.06
C GLU A 376 -4.58 21.44 57.38
N PRO A 377 -4.20 21.12 58.63
CA PRO A 377 -2.81 21.15 59.10
C PRO A 377 -1.90 20.04 58.52
N ASP A 378 -2.45 19.01 57.87
CA ASP A 378 -1.70 17.86 57.34
C ASP A 378 -1.33 18.03 55.85
N THR A 379 -1.06 19.26 55.43
CA THR A 379 -0.85 19.67 54.02
C THR A 379 0.62 19.97 53.68
N ALA A 380 1.55 19.63 54.58
CA ALA A 380 2.98 19.87 54.38
C ALA A 380 3.63 18.89 53.39
N ASP A 381 3.36 17.59 53.52
CA ASP A 381 4.13 16.53 52.84
C ASP A 381 3.50 16.03 51.52
N PHE A 382 2.32 16.55 51.13
CA PHE A 382 1.63 16.03 49.94
C PHE A 382 2.26 16.46 48.61
N GLU A 383 2.62 17.75 48.47
CA GLU A 383 3.24 18.25 47.23
C GLU A 383 4.65 17.68 46.99
N PRO A 384 5.53 17.52 48.01
CA PRO A 384 6.78 16.76 47.89
C PRO A 384 6.57 15.31 47.41
N ARG A 385 5.57 14.60 47.94
CA ARG A 385 5.23 13.23 47.48
C ARG A 385 4.81 13.18 46.01
N LEU A 386 4.06 14.18 45.53
CA LEU A 386 3.73 14.29 44.11
C LEU A 386 4.98 14.57 43.26
N ARG A 387 5.85 15.50 43.67
CA ARG A 387 7.09 15.79 42.95
C ARG A 387 7.98 14.55 42.82
N LEU A 388 8.06 13.72 43.87
CA LEU A 388 8.76 12.43 43.80
C LEU A 388 8.16 11.46 42.76
N GLY A 389 6.83 11.43 42.60
CA GLY A 389 6.17 10.63 41.56
C GLY A 389 6.50 11.08 40.13
N PHE A 390 6.45 12.40 39.88
CA PHE A 390 6.90 13.02 38.63
C PHE A 390 8.38 12.69 38.34
N ASN A 391 9.20 12.77 39.38
CA ASN A 391 10.63 12.47 39.33
C ASN A 391 10.91 11.01 38.93
N LEU A 392 10.20 10.02 39.50
CA LEU A 392 10.36 8.61 39.11
C LEU A 392 10.05 8.39 37.61
N CYS A 393 9.05 9.09 37.05
CA CYS A 393 8.78 9.05 35.61
C CYS A 393 9.93 9.62 34.77
N PHE A 394 10.55 10.73 35.18
CA PHE A 394 11.75 11.24 34.52
C PHE A 394 12.88 10.20 34.50
N GLN A 395 13.16 9.56 35.63
CA GLN A 395 14.26 8.58 35.75
C GLN A 395 14.09 7.41 34.77
N LEU A 396 12.85 6.95 34.52
CA LEU A 396 12.54 5.96 33.49
C LEU A 396 12.93 6.44 32.07
N TRP A 397 12.51 7.65 31.70
CA TRP A 397 12.80 8.21 30.38
C TRP A 397 14.28 8.53 30.19
N TYR A 398 14.96 8.98 31.24
CA TYR A 398 16.40 9.22 31.26
C TYR A 398 17.18 7.92 31.04
N THR A 399 17.00 6.93 31.92
CA THR A 399 17.74 5.65 31.82
C THR A 399 17.47 4.92 30.49
N ALA A 400 16.23 4.90 30.01
CA ALA A 400 15.91 4.33 28.70
C ALA A 400 16.52 5.11 27.52
N SER A 401 16.64 6.45 27.63
CA SER A 401 17.31 7.29 26.62
C SER A 401 18.80 7.00 26.55
N GLU A 402 19.50 7.04 27.69
CA GLU A 402 20.95 6.79 27.73
C GLU A 402 21.25 5.35 27.24
N MET A 403 20.47 4.34 27.63
CA MET A 403 20.59 2.98 27.08
C MET A 403 20.46 2.91 25.55
N LEU A 404 19.53 3.65 24.95
CA LEU A 404 19.35 3.67 23.50
C LEU A 404 20.43 4.49 22.79
N VAL A 405 21.01 5.48 23.45
CA VAL A 405 22.18 6.23 22.96
C VAL A 405 23.44 5.35 23.01
N ASP A 406 23.69 4.65 24.11
CA ASP A 406 24.74 3.63 24.23
C ASP A 406 24.60 2.56 23.13
N LEU A 407 23.39 2.04 22.93
CA LEU A 407 23.09 1.07 21.88
C LEU A 407 23.40 1.62 20.47
N ASN A 408 23.14 2.91 20.21
CA ASN A 408 23.54 3.57 18.97
C ASN A 408 25.07 3.66 18.82
N PHE A 409 25.82 3.92 19.89
CA PHE A 409 27.29 3.91 19.86
C PHE A 409 27.85 2.49 19.67
N LEU A 410 27.38 1.50 20.43
CA LEU A 410 27.74 0.08 20.29
C LEU A 410 27.49 -0.43 18.86
N SER A 411 26.33 -0.10 18.27
CA SER A 411 26.00 -0.45 16.88
C SER A 411 26.98 0.14 15.87
N ARG A 412 27.42 1.39 16.08
CA ARG A 412 28.40 2.07 15.21
C ARG A 412 29.81 1.50 15.36
N LEU A 413 30.19 1.05 16.56
CA LEU A 413 31.47 0.37 16.82
C LEU A 413 31.52 -1.03 16.19
N HIS A 414 30.38 -1.70 16.01
CA HIS A 414 30.28 -3.01 15.39
C HIS A 414 30.11 -2.96 13.86
N GLY A 415 29.69 -1.82 13.30
CA GLY A 415 29.24 -1.68 11.92
C GLY A 415 30.33 -1.35 10.88
N LYS A 416 30.81 -2.38 10.18
CA LYS A 416 31.62 -2.38 8.94
C LYS A 416 33.05 -1.81 9.00
N THR A 417 33.96 -2.63 8.47
CA THR A 417 35.24 -2.24 7.84
C THR A 417 35.08 -1.00 6.95
N GLY A 418 35.64 0.15 7.36
CA GLY A 418 35.42 1.39 6.60
C GLY A 418 36.00 2.68 7.15
N SER A 419 37.11 2.63 7.91
CA SER A 419 37.87 3.80 8.37
C SER A 419 37.11 4.84 9.23
N LEU A 420 37.15 4.68 10.55
CA LEU A 420 37.58 5.77 11.42
C LEU A 420 38.08 5.28 12.80
N ARG A 421 39.39 5.44 13.04
CA ARG A 421 40.14 5.42 14.32
C ARG A 421 39.97 4.22 15.28
N SER A 422 41.10 3.81 15.84
CA SER A 422 41.21 2.82 16.91
C SER A 422 40.51 3.30 18.20
N VAL A 423 39.26 2.88 18.37
CA VAL A 423 38.65 2.72 19.69
C VAL A 423 39.15 1.38 20.23
N THR A 424 39.61 1.34 21.48
CA THR A 424 40.20 0.13 22.04
C THR A 424 39.11 -0.87 22.40
N SER A 425 39.45 -2.17 22.47
CA SER A 425 38.53 -3.22 22.92
C SER A 425 37.96 -3.00 24.32
N ASN A 426 38.62 -2.15 25.13
CA ASN A 426 38.20 -1.82 26.48
C ASN A 426 37.01 -0.87 26.48
N ASP A 427 37.01 0.15 25.61
CA ASP A 427 35.96 1.19 25.57
C ASP A 427 34.58 0.59 25.27
N ALA A 428 34.50 -0.39 24.37
CA ALA A 428 33.26 -1.11 24.06
C ALA A 428 32.82 -2.05 25.21
N SER A 429 33.77 -2.60 25.97
CA SER A 429 33.50 -3.46 27.15
C SER A 429 32.95 -2.64 28.32
N ASP A 430 33.56 -1.47 28.57
CA ASP A 430 33.12 -0.57 29.63
C ASP A 430 31.79 0.11 29.29
N LEU A 431 31.55 0.43 28.00
CA LEU A 431 30.22 0.87 27.54
C LEU A 431 29.16 -0.21 27.77
N LYS A 432 29.42 -1.49 27.40
CA LYS A 432 28.48 -2.59 27.70
C LYS A 432 28.18 -2.70 29.21
N LYS A 433 29.18 -2.60 30.09
CA LYS A 433 28.97 -2.60 31.55
C LYS A 433 28.10 -1.42 32.02
N SER A 434 28.35 -0.22 31.48
CA SER A 434 27.55 0.97 31.75
C SER A 434 26.08 0.76 31.36
N THR A 435 25.82 0.25 30.15
CA THR A 435 24.47 -0.06 29.67
C THR A 435 23.78 -1.16 30.49
N MET A 436 24.52 -2.17 30.95
CA MET A 436 24.00 -3.17 31.90
C MET A 436 23.59 -2.52 33.23
N GLN A 437 24.41 -1.63 33.79
CA GLN A 437 24.08 -0.90 35.02
C GLN A 437 22.84 -0.02 34.84
N LEU A 438 22.74 0.72 33.73
CA LEU A 438 21.56 1.51 33.40
C LEU A 438 20.28 0.66 33.31
N TYR A 439 20.36 -0.59 32.83
CA TYR A 439 19.22 -1.50 32.83
C TYR A 439 18.86 -2.03 34.23
N PHE A 440 19.86 -2.28 35.09
CA PHE A 440 19.63 -2.58 36.50
C PHE A 440 18.97 -1.41 37.24
N ASP A 441 19.41 -0.19 36.97
CA ASP A 441 18.84 1.03 37.56
C ASP A 441 17.40 1.23 37.06
N PHE A 442 17.16 1.14 35.73
CA PHE A 442 15.83 1.18 35.11
C PHE A 442 14.86 0.18 35.75
N THR A 443 15.26 -1.09 35.88
CA THR A 443 14.42 -2.15 36.49
C THR A 443 14.26 -2.00 38.01
N SER A 444 15.14 -1.23 38.67
CA SER A 444 15.06 -0.95 40.10
C SER A 444 14.11 0.20 40.44
N ILE A 445 13.82 1.13 39.52
CA ILE A 445 12.94 2.29 39.77
C ILE A 445 11.56 1.87 40.31
N LEU A 446 10.89 0.89 39.67
CA LEU A 446 9.61 0.39 40.19
C LEU A 446 9.78 -0.50 41.43
N ARG A 447 10.92 -1.19 41.60
CA ARG A 447 11.18 -2.00 42.81
C ARG A 447 11.43 -1.17 44.06
N ASN A 448 11.96 0.03 43.88
CA ASN A 448 12.28 0.98 44.95
C ASN A 448 11.24 2.12 45.05
N CYS A 449 10.16 2.10 44.26
CA CYS A 449 9.14 3.14 44.33
C CYS A 449 8.44 3.17 45.70
N PRO A 450 8.10 4.36 46.24
CA PRO A 450 7.56 4.48 47.59
C PRO A 450 6.25 3.71 47.81
N PRO A 451 5.97 3.23 49.04
CA PRO A 451 4.76 2.46 49.33
C PRO A 451 3.46 3.15 48.93
N TRP A 452 3.37 4.48 49.11
CA TRP A 452 2.20 5.27 48.74
C TRP A 452 1.97 5.40 47.22
N VAL A 453 3.00 5.19 46.39
CA VAL A 453 2.83 5.16 44.93
C VAL A 453 2.27 3.81 44.47
N ARG A 454 2.55 2.71 45.21
CA ARG A 454 1.99 1.39 44.93
C ARG A 454 0.54 1.26 45.40
N ASP A 455 0.27 1.68 46.63
CA ASP A 455 -1.07 1.80 47.18
C ASP A 455 -1.36 3.28 47.54
N PRO A 456 -2.07 4.01 46.65
CA PRO A 456 -2.47 5.40 46.88
C PRO A 456 -3.26 5.63 48.18
N LYS A 457 -3.88 4.60 48.78
CA LYS A 457 -4.62 4.73 50.05
C LYS A 457 -3.69 5.01 51.23
N ILE A 458 -2.44 4.54 51.18
CA ILE A 458 -1.42 4.80 52.22
C ILE A 458 -1.05 6.29 52.30
N SER A 459 -1.31 7.07 51.23
CA SER A 459 -1.02 8.51 51.22
C SER A 459 -1.87 9.34 52.19
N VAL A 460 -2.98 8.78 52.68
CA VAL A 460 -3.94 9.42 53.58
C VAL A 460 -3.60 9.09 55.04
N SER A 461 -2.46 9.60 55.51
CA SER A 461 -2.19 9.72 56.95
C SER A 461 -3.08 10.83 57.55
N GLY A 462 -3.50 10.65 58.81
CA GLY A 462 -4.29 11.64 59.56
C GLY A 462 -5.81 11.48 59.44
N THR A 463 -6.57 12.49 59.89
CA THR A 463 -8.03 12.61 59.70
C THR A 463 -8.38 13.82 58.82
N PRO A 464 -7.98 13.83 57.53
CA PRO A 464 -8.38 14.88 56.60
C PRO A 464 -9.89 14.78 56.27
N SER A 465 -10.46 15.85 55.72
CA SER A 465 -11.80 15.79 55.13
C SER A 465 -11.89 14.75 54.01
N GLU A 466 -13.06 14.16 53.81
CA GLU A 466 -13.30 13.13 52.80
C GLU A 466 -12.91 13.59 51.38
N ALA A 467 -13.24 14.84 51.03
CA ALA A 467 -12.85 15.45 49.76
C ALA A 467 -11.30 15.55 49.60
N THR A 468 -10.59 15.89 50.68
CA THR A 468 -9.13 15.96 50.70
C THR A 468 -8.50 14.58 50.56
N ALA A 469 -9.07 13.56 51.23
CA ALA A 469 -8.63 12.17 51.07
C ALA A 469 -8.81 11.66 49.63
N GLN A 470 -9.99 11.90 49.03
CA GLN A 470 -10.29 11.51 47.65
C GLN A 470 -9.35 12.19 46.64
N PHE A 471 -9.08 13.49 46.79
CA PHE A 471 -8.11 14.22 45.96
C PHE A 471 -6.70 13.63 46.03
N ARG A 472 -6.19 13.33 47.23
CA ARG A 472 -4.85 12.73 47.43
C ARG A 472 -4.74 11.36 46.76
N ILE A 473 -5.74 10.50 46.97
CA ILE A 473 -5.81 9.17 46.36
C ILE A 473 -5.86 9.27 44.83
N ARG A 474 -6.68 10.17 44.28
CA ARG A 474 -6.79 10.40 42.82
C ARG A 474 -5.45 10.84 42.23
N ALA A 475 -4.85 11.90 42.76
CA ALA A 475 -3.60 12.46 42.23
C ALA A 475 -2.46 11.43 42.20
N ILE A 476 -2.29 10.63 43.26
CA ILE A 476 -1.26 9.60 43.31
C ILE A 476 -1.63 8.39 42.45
N SER A 477 -2.92 8.08 42.26
CA SER A 477 -3.36 7.08 41.28
C SER A 477 -3.02 7.49 39.84
N ILE A 478 -3.15 8.78 39.49
CA ILE A 478 -2.78 9.33 38.16
C ILE A 478 -1.27 9.18 37.92
N GLN A 479 -0.45 9.40 38.96
CA GLN A 479 0.99 9.16 38.89
C GLN A 479 1.34 7.67 38.78
N LYS A 480 0.69 6.80 39.57
CA LYS A 480 0.84 5.34 39.45
C LYS A 480 0.54 4.87 38.02
N ALA A 481 -0.57 5.35 37.43
CA ALA A 481 -0.93 5.11 36.04
C ALA A 481 0.18 5.53 35.08
N ASN A 482 0.67 6.77 35.18
CA ASN A 482 1.75 7.27 34.32
C ASN A 482 3.02 6.40 34.44
N LEU A 483 3.47 6.14 35.67
CA LEU A 483 4.73 5.48 35.98
C LEU A 483 4.75 4.02 35.52
N PHE A 484 3.72 3.24 35.89
CA PHE A 484 3.69 1.81 35.59
C PHE A 484 3.47 1.55 34.10
N VAL A 485 2.53 2.24 33.45
CA VAL A 485 2.33 2.11 31.99
C VAL A 485 3.61 2.49 31.23
N THR A 486 4.25 3.60 31.62
CA THR A 486 5.53 4.01 31.02
C THR A 486 6.63 2.97 31.19
N PHE A 487 6.78 2.38 32.38
CA PHE A 487 7.81 1.37 32.65
C PHE A 487 7.66 0.14 31.76
N HIS A 488 6.47 -0.48 31.72
CA HIS A 488 6.29 -1.72 30.96
C HIS A 488 6.38 -1.48 29.44
N THR A 489 5.85 -0.36 28.94
CA THR A 489 6.04 0.03 27.53
C THR A 489 7.51 0.29 27.19
N LEU A 490 8.26 1.02 28.02
CA LEU A 490 9.69 1.23 27.79
C LEU A 490 10.50 -0.06 27.87
N ARG A 491 10.21 -0.94 28.84
CA ARG A 491 10.85 -2.25 28.99
C ARG A 491 10.66 -3.11 27.73
N LEU A 492 9.46 -3.08 27.13
CA LEU A 492 9.16 -3.76 25.87
C LEU A 492 9.90 -3.14 24.67
N VAL A 493 9.93 -1.82 24.57
CA VAL A 493 10.67 -1.10 23.51
C VAL A 493 12.17 -1.36 23.60
N LEU A 494 12.76 -1.36 24.80
CA LEU A 494 14.17 -1.68 25.03
C LEU A 494 14.48 -3.12 24.59
N VAL A 495 13.66 -4.10 25.01
CA VAL A 495 13.81 -5.51 24.59
C VAL A 495 13.79 -5.64 23.06
N ASN A 496 12.84 -5.00 22.38
CA ASN A 496 12.78 -4.98 20.91
C ASN A 496 14.05 -4.35 20.29
N ARG A 497 14.46 -3.16 20.75
CA ARG A 497 15.57 -2.39 20.17
C ARG A 497 16.93 -3.07 20.35
N PHE A 498 17.17 -3.71 21.49
CA PHE A 498 18.42 -4.44 21.75
C PHE A 498 18.48 -5.75 20.96
N PHE A 499 17.34 -6.43 20.75
CA PHE A 499 17.24 -7.60 19.87
C PHE A 499 17.45 -7.24 18.39
N GLU A 500 16.76 -6.22 17.86
CA GLU A 500 16.90 -5.71 16.48
C GLU A 500 18.35 -5.41 16.06
N ARG A 501 19.26 -5.25 17.03
CA ARG A 501 20.65 -4.82 16.84
C ARG A 501 21.69 -5.83 17.35
N GLY A 502 21.29 -7.01 17.81
CA GLY A 502 22.20 -8.06 18.26
C GLY A 502 22.98 -7.73 19.54
N PHE A 503 22.33 -7.06 20.50
CA PHE A 503 22.89 -6.72 21.82
C PHE A 503 21.98 -7.17 22.99
N ILE A 504 21.08 -8.11 22.73
CA ILE A 504 20.05 -8.57 23.68
C ILE A 504 20.65 -9.22 24.95
N GLU A 505 21.89 -9.70 24.88
CA GLU A 505 22.64 -10.25 26.02
C GLU A 505 22.94 -9.21 27.11
N ILE A 506 22.99 -7.92 26.76
CA ILE A 506 23.13 -6.81 27.72
C ILE A 506 21.94 -6.77 28.68
N LEU A 507 20.76 -7.20 28.23
CA LEU A 507 19.54 -7.26 29.05
C LEU A 507 19.41 -8.59 29.82
N GLY A 508 20.44 -9.45 29.79
CA GLY A 508 20.42 -10.78 30.39
C GLY A 508 19.52 -11.79 29.68
N LEU A 509 19.28 -11.59 28.37
CA LEU A 509 18.38 -12.40 27.54
C LEU A 509 19.15 -13.08 26.40
N THR A 510 18.59 -14.16 25.87
CA THR A 510 19.13 -14.92 24.73
C THR A 510 18.58 -14.39 23.40
N ASP A 511 19.35 -14.53 22.33
CA ASP A 511 18.96 -14.17 20.94
C ASP A 511 17.99 -15.18 20.29
N ASP A 512 17.34 -16.03 21.09
CA ASP A 512 16.34 -16.98 20.63
C ASP A 512 14.97 -16.29 20.44
N PRO A 513 14.36 -16.33 19.22
CA PRO A 513 13.11 -15.64 18.95
C PRO A 513 11.91 -16.12 19.77
N VAL A 514 11.89 -17.39 20.20
CA VAL A 514 10.79 -17.96 20.98
C VAL A 514 10.88 -17.49 22.43
N MET A 515 12.08 -17.51 23.02
CA MET A 515 12.35 -16.93 24.34
C MET A 515 12.09 -15.43 24.37
N LEU A 516 12.43 -14.71 23.29
CA LEU A 516 12.07 -13.29 23.14
C LEU A 516 10.55 -13.10 23.13
N ALA A 517 9.81 -13.88 22.34
CA ALA A 517 8.35 -13.80 22.28
C ALA A 517 7.70 -14.10 23.65
N MET A 518 8.17 -15.13 24.37
CA MET A 518 7.77 -15.41 25.75
C MET A 518 8.02 -14.18 26.65
N ARG A 519 9.19 -13.54 26.53
CA ARG A 519 9.54 -12.37 27.34
C ARG A 519 8.69 -11.14 27.02
N LYS A 520 8.34 -10.91 25.74
CA LYS A 520 7.38 -9.86 25.34
C LYS A 520 5.99 -10.13 25.94
N VAL A 521 5.52 -11.38 25.91
CA VAL A 521 4.25 -11.82 26.51
C VAL A 521 4.24 -11.64 28.04
N GLU A 522 5.35 -11.95 28.73
CA GLU A 522 5.49 -11.67 30.16
C GLU A 522 5.37 -10.17 30.47
N ILE A 523 6.10 -9.30 29.74
CA ILE A 523 6.07 -7.85 29.98
C ILE A 523 4.65 -7.28 29.78
N ALA A 524 3.91 -7.78 28.79
CA ALA A 524 2.52 -7.41 28.56
C ALA A 524 1.56 -7.94 29.66
N SER A 525 1.83 -9.13 30.20
CA SER A 525 1.11 -9.69 31.35
C SER A 525 1.35 -8.86 32.61
N ASP A 526 2.60 -8.51 32.90
CA ASP A 526 2.98 -7.67 34.06
C ASP A 526 2.28 -6.31 34.00
N LEU A 527 2.14 -5.72 32.80
CA LEU A 527 1.43 -4.45 32.60
C LEU A 527 -0.06 -4.57 32.92
N LEU A 528 -0.73 -5.61 32.43
CA LEU A 528 -2.16 -5.80 32.66
C LEU A 528 -2.47 -6.07 34.15
N GLU A 529 -1.62 -6.83 34.82
CA GLU A 529 -1.68 -6.99 36.28
C GLU A 529 -1.52 -5.64 36.99
N ALA A 530 -0.49 -4.86 36.65
CA ALA A 530 -0.27 -3.52 37.22
C ALA A 530 -1.43 -2.55 36.97
N MET A 531 -2.09 -2.64 35.80
CA MET A 531 -3.26 -1.81 35.45
C MET A 531 -4.54 -2.22 36.19
N SER A 532 -4.70 -3.49 36.55
CA SER A 532 -5.89 -3.97 37.28
C SER A 532 -6.04 -3.31 38.67
N ASP A 533 -4.92 -2.90 39.29
CA ASP A 533 -4.84 -2.18 40.56
C ASP A 533 -4.87 -0.64 40.41
N ILE A 534 -5.26 -0.11 39.25
CA ILE A 534 -5.30 1.33 38.95
C ILE A 534 -6.74 1.76 38.65
N PRO A 535 -7.29 2.76 39.37
CA PRO A 535 -8.60 3.32 39.06
C PRO A 535 -8.69 3.77 37.60
N PHE A 536 -9.76 3.40 36.92
CA PHE A 536 -9.98 3.70 35.50
C PHE A 536 -9.85 5.21 35.18
N GLU A 537 -10.41 6.07 36.04
CA GLU A 537 -10.28 7.54 35.98
C GLU A 537 -8.83 8.02 35.94
N ALA A 538 -7.91 7.33 36.61
CA ALA A 538 -6.50 7.67 36.64
C ALA A 538 -5.77 7.28 35.34
N LEU A 539 -6.22 6.24 34.65
CA LEU A 539 -5.74 5.90 33.30
C LEU A 539 -6.25 6.92 32.28
N GLN A 540 -7.52 7.33 32.36
CA GLN A 540 -8.12 8.36 31.51
C GLN A 540 -7.38 9.71 31.63
N ALA A 541 -7.08 10.14 32.86
CA ALA A 541 -6.40 11.41 33.13
C ALA A 541 -5.03 11.58 32.43
N ASN A 542 -4.37 10.47 32.08
CA ASN A 542 -3.07 10.50 31.41
C ASN A 542 -3.14 10.69 29.89
N GLY A 543 -4.35 10.84 29.33
CA GLY A 543 -4.57 11.31 27.96
C GLY A 543 -4.18 10.35 26.83
N GLU A 544 -4.20 10.87 25.59
CA GLU A 544 -3.66 10.20 24.40
C GLU A 544 -2.22 9.65 24.59
N PRO A 545 -1.28 10.31 25.32
CA PRO A 545 0.04 9.74 25.59
C PRO A 545 0.02 8.44 26.40
N CYS A 546 -1.03 8.16 27.19
CA CYS A 546 -1.24 6.86 27.83
C CYS A 546 -1.72 5.83 26.80
N VAL A 547 -2.75 6.20 26.02
CA VAL A 547 -3.32 5.40 24.93
C VAL A 547 -2.23 4.98 23.93
N GLU A 548 -1.31 5.86 23.55
CA GLU A 548 -0.21 5.54 22.64
C GLU A 548 0.74 4.47 23.23
N LYS A 549 1.05 4.55 24.53
CA LYS A 549 1.91 3.57 25.22
C LYS A 549 1.26 2.18 25.28
N LEU A 550 -0.06 2.12 25.51
CA LEU A 550 -0.85 0.89 25.49
C LEU A 550 -0.95 0.32 24.06
N ARG A 551 -1.13 1.19 23.06
CA ARG A 551 -1.13 0.83 21.63
C ARG A 551 0.17 0.13 21.22
N GLN A 552 1.34 0.58 21.69
CA GLN A 552 2.63 -0.07 21.43
C GLN A 552 2.70 -1.51 21.98
N VAL A 553 2.12 -1.76 23.15
CA VAL A 553 2.05 -3.12 23.73
C VAL A 553 1.08 -4.01 22.94
N GLY A 554 -0.06 -3.45 22.53
CA GLY A 554 -1.00 -4.13 21.63
C GLY A 554 -0.35 -4.52 20.29
N VAL A 555 0.44 -3.64 19.68
CA VAL A 555 1.19 -3.93 18.44
C VAL A 555 2.20 -5.07 18.63
N ALA A 556 2.92 -5.11 19.75
CA ALA A 556 3.86 -6.20 20.03
C ALA A 556 3.15 -7.55 20.28
N LEU A 557 1.97 -7.55 20.92
CA LEU A 557 1.15 -8.75 21.07
C LEU A 557 0.64 -9.25 19.71
N LEU A 558 0.19 -8.35 18.83
CA LEU A 558 -0.20 -8.70 17.46
C LEU A 558 0.97 -9.24 16.64
N GLU A 559 2.17 -8.66 16.75
CA GLU A 559 3.40 -9.16 16.11
C GLU A 559 3.65 -10.63 16.50
N ILE A 560 3.52 -10.95 17.79
CA ILE A 560 3.71 -12.31 18.33
C ILE A 560 2.63 -13.27 17.82
N MET A 561 1.37 -12.84 17.76
CA MET A 561 0.27 -13.67 17.29
C MET A 561 0.45 -14.16 15.85
N HIS A 562 1.03 -13.32 14.99
CA HIS A 562 1.19 -13.59 13.55
C HIS A 562 2.54 -14.22 13.18
N ASN A 563 3.63 -13.85 13.86
CA ASN A 563 4.99 -14.19 13.41
C ASN A 563 5.65 -15.36 14.18
N VAL A 564 5.05 -15.82 15.27
CA VAL A 564 5.66 -16.85 16.14
C VAL A 564 5.01 -18.22 15.87
N ASN A 565 5.81 -19.15 15.34
CA ASN A 565 5.43 -20.54 15.08
C ASN A 565 5.33 -21.38 16.38
N ASN A 566 4.58 -20.90 17.36
CA ASN A 566 4.25 -21.60 18.60
C ASN A 566 2.82 -21.25 19.05
N GLU A 567 1.93 -22.22 18.93
CA GLU A 567 0.49 -22.06 19.18
C GLU A 567 0.16 -21.61 20.60
N ALA A 568 0.89 -22.10 21.62
CA ALA A 568 0.67 -21.72 23.01
C ALA A 568 1.05 -20.25 23.27
N ILE A 569 2.14 -19.77 22.67
CA ILE A 569 2.58 -18.38 22.80
C ILE A 569 1.62 -17.45 22.03
N SER A 570 1.23 -17.81 20.81
CA SER A 570 0.27 -17.04 20.00
C SER A 570 -1.10 -16.96 20.69
N THR A 571 -1.61 -18.07 21.22
CA THR A 571 -2.87 -18.11 21.98
C THR A 571 -2.80 -17.25 23.25
N ARG A 572 -1.70 -17.31 24.01
CA ARG A 572 -1.50 -16.46 25.20
C ARG A 572 -1.41 -14.98 24.82
N ALA A 573 -0.73 -14.64 23.74
CA ALA A 573 -0.67 -13.27 23.22
C ALA A 573 -2.06 -12.76 22.81
N GLY A 574 -2.87 -13.58 22.15
CA GLY A 574 -4.26 -13.27 21.82
C GLY A 574 -5.14 -13.01 23.06
N SER A 575 -5.02 -13.84 24.10
CA SER A 575 -5.76 -13.65 25.36
C SER A 575 -5.38 -12.34 26.08
N LEU A 576 -4.09 -12.01 26.12
CA LEU A 576 -3.63 -10.73 26.68
C LEU A 576 -4.06 -9.54 25.81
N PHE A 577 -4.06 -9.67 24.48
CA PHE A 577 -4.53 -8.62 23.57
C PHE A 577 -6.03 -8.36 23.77
N SER A 578 -6.86 -9.40 23.88
CA SER A 578 -8.28 -9.27 24.19
C SER A 578 -8.54 -8.64 25.56
N THR A 579 -7.71 -8.95 26.55
CA THR A 579 -7.77 -8.35 27.90
C THR A 579 -7.44 -6.87 27.86
N LEU A 580 -6.31 -6.50 27.24
CA LEU A 580 -5.89 -5.11 27.02
C LEU A 580 -6.96 -4.31 26.27
N PHE A 581 -7.58 -4.91 25.24
CA PHE A 581 -8.64 -4.27 24.48
C PHE A 581 -9.89 -4.03 25.35
N ARG A 582 -10.40 -5.05 26.03
CA ARG A 582 -11.62 -4.97 26.86
C ARG A 582 -11.46 -3.96 27.99
N ASP A 583 -10.36 -4.06 28.73
CA ASP A 583 -10.15 -3.27 29.94
C ASP A 583 -9.81 -1.80 29.62
N CYS A 584 -9.43 -1.51 28.36
CA CYS A 584 -9.16 -0.16 27.86
C CYS A 584 -10.16 0.35 26.82
N GLU A 585 -11.22 -0.40 26.45
CA GLU A 585 -12.17 -0.01 25.39
C GLU A 585 -12.76 1.38 25.65
N HIS A 586 -13.10 1.65 26.91
CA HIS A 586 -13.60 2.94 27.37
C HIS A 586 -12.51 4.04 27.45
N VAL A 587 -11.22 3.72 27.66
CA VAL A 587 -10.12 4.73 27.59
C VAL A 587 -9.91 5.14 26.14
N PHE A 588 -9.87 4.17 25.23
CA PHE A 588 -9.77 4.42 23.79
C PHE A 588 -10.99 5.18 23.25
N ALA A 589 -12.17 5.05 23.89
CA ALA A 589 -13.42 5.71 23.50
C ALA A 589 -13.48 7.24 23.65
N LEU A 590 -12.56 7.84 24.41
CA LEU A 590 -12.74 9.21 24.91
C LEU A 590 -11.81 10.26 24.29
N PHE A 591 -10.79 9.84 23.54
CA PHE A 591 -9.83 10.78 22.94
C PHE A 591 -10.17 11.12 21.49
N PRO A 592 -10.27 12.41 21.12
CA PRO A 592 -10.77 12.84 19.82
C PRO A 592 -9.72 12.78 18.71
N SER A 593 -8.79 11.82 18.77
CA SER A 593 -8.11 11.29 17.59
C SER A 593 -9.14 10.56 16.72
N ARG A 594 -9.97 11.35 16.00
CA ARG A 594 -11.12 10.96 15.16
C ARG A 594 -10.79 10.02 13.99
N LEU A 595 -9.55 9.52 13.94
CA LEU A 595 -9.10 8.49 13.03
C LEU A 595 -8.99 7.11 13.66
N GLN A 596 -9.14 6.92 14.99
CA GLN A 596 -8.77 5.64 15.62
C GLN A 596 -9.79 4.88 16.48
N LEU A 597 -10.93 5.44 16.86
CA LEU A 597 -12.03 4.61 17.38
C LEU A 597 -12.76 3.84 16.30
N SER A 598 -12.89 4.46 15.13
CA SER A 598 -13.16 3.77 13.88
C SER A 598 -12.09 2.68 13.69
N VAL A 599 -10.79 2.98 13.66
CA VAL A 599 -9.72 1.96 13.52
C VAL A 599 -9.74 0.87 14.61
N ILE A 600 -10.20 1.11 15.83
CA ILE A 600 -10.26 0.09 16.89
C ILE A 600 -11.48 -0.83 16.72
N ARG A 601 -12.66 -0.30 16.37
CA ARG A 601 -13.79 -1.12 15.89
C ARG A 601 -13.58 -1.71 14.49
N PHE A 602 -12.63 -1.17 13.74
CA PHE A 602 -12.08 -1.63 12.46
C PHE A 602 -10.71 -2.32 12.70
N ILE A 603 -10.42 -2.79 13.92
CA ILE A 603 -9.37 -3.79 14.21
C ILE A 603 -10.08 -5.07 14.65
N LEU A 604 -11.13 -4.96 15.47
CA LEU A 604 -12.12 -6.04 15.62
C LEU A 604 -12.93 -6.29 14.34
N GLY A 605 -13.24 -5.24 13.57
CA GLY A 605 -13.94 -5.33 12.29
C GLY A 605 -13.01 -5.33 11.07
N SER A 606 -11.72 -5.00 11.23
CA SER A 606 -10.73 -5.09 10.14
C SER A 606 -9.36 -5.51 10.66
N VAL A 607 -9.24 -6.82 10.81
CA VAL A 607 -8.01 -7.62 10.69
C VAL A 607 -7.42 -7.49 9.25
N ALA A 608 -7.54 -6.30 8.64
CA ALA A 608 -7.64 -6.13 7.20
C ALA A 608 -7.42 -4.66 6.74
N THR A 609 -6.42 -3.93 7.27
CA THR A 609 -5.65 -2.90 6.51
C THR A 609 -4.48 -2.29 7.29
N MET A 610 -3.31 -2.94 7.24
CA MET A 610 -2.11 -2.18 6.88
C MET A 610 -1.98 -2.24 5.36
N ALA A 611 -1.59 -1.13 4.74
CA ALA A 611 -1.43 -1.04 3.30
C ALA A 611 -0.18 -1.83 2.84
N MET A 612 -0.32 -3.15 2.72
CA MET A 612 0.77 -4.04 2.33
C MET A 612 1.13 -3.82 0.86
N LYS A 613 2.38 -3.46 0.57
CA LYS A 613 2.89 -3.45 -0.79
C LYS A 613 3.25 -4.89 -1.17
N ARG A 614 2.61 -5.43 -2.20
CA ARG A 614 2.82 -6.79 -2.70
C ARG A 614 3.31 -6.74 -4.14
N THR A 615 4.37 -7.49 -4.41
CA THR A 615 4.85 -7.79 -5.76
C THR A 615 3.97 -8.85 -6.40
N TYR A 616 3.65 -8.64 -7.68
CA TYR A 616 3.00 -9.60 -8.57
C TYR A 616 3.89 -9.89 -9.76
N CYS A 617 3.98 -11.17 -10.12
CA CYS A 617 4.76 -11.68 -11.25
C CYS A 617 3.81 -12.20 -12.33
N ASN A 618 4.09 -11.79 -13.57
CA ASN A 618 3.37 -12.15 -14.78
C ASN A 618 4.19 -13.12 -15.66
N PRO A 619 3.54 -13.83 -16.61
CA PRO A 619 2.08 -14.01 -16.73
C PRO A 619 1.51 -14.82 -15.55
N ILE A 620 0.26 -14.54 -15.16
CA ILE A 620 -0.42 -15.27 -14.08
C ILE A 620 -0.92 -16.65 -14.51
N VAL A 621 -1.15 -16.85 -15.81
CA VAL A 621 -1.30 -18.18 -16.43
C VAL A 621 -0.40 -18.20 -17.68
N PRO A 622 0.81 -18.79 -17.62
CA PRO A 622 1.74 -18.85 -18.74
C PRO A 622 1.32 -19.85 -19.82
N GLY A 623 1.93 -19.78 -20.99
CA GLY A 623 1.63 -20.67 -22.11
C GLY A 623 0.26 -20.39 -22.74
N PHE A 624 -0.21 -21.34 -23.54
CA PHE A 624 -1.53 -21.30 -24.19
C PHE A 624 -2.68 -21.13 -23.16
N ALA A 625 -3.05 -19.87 -22.90
CA ALA A 625 -4.06 -19.44 -21.94
C ALA A 625 -4.60 -18.04 -22.34
N PRO A 626 -5.37 -17.93 -23.45
CA PRO A 626 -5.83 -16.65 -23.99
C PRO A 626 -7.22 -16.26 -23.47
N ASP A 627 -7.66 -15.06 -23.83
CA ASP A 627 -9.05 -14.60 -23.68
C ASP A 627 -9.58 -14.78 -22.23
N PRO A 628 -8.90 -14.21 -21.20
CA PRO A 628 -9.19 -14.47 -19.79
C PRO A 628 -10.45 -13.76 -19.29
N SER A 629 -11.39 -14.53 -18.73
CA SER A 629 -12.54 -14.00 -17.97
C SER A 629 -12.48 -14.44 -16.51
N VAL A 630 -12.81 -13.53 -15.58
CA VAL A 630 -12.61 -13.69 -14.13
C VAL A 630 -13.88 -13.35 -13.35
N VAL A 631 -14.23 -14.20 -12.38
CA VAL A 631 -15.26 -13.90 -11.37
C VAL A 631 -14.73 -14.13 -9.96
N PHE A 632 -15.10 -13.26 -9.02
CA PHE A 632 -14.77 -13.39 -7.59
C PHE A 632 -16.00 -13.86 -6.80
N VAL A 633 -15.90 -14.99 -6.11
CA VAL A 633 -16.99 -15.62 -5.35
C VAL A 633 -16.44 -16.18 -4.03
N ASP A 634 -17.05 -15.82 -2.90
CA ASP A 634 -16.78 -16.38 -1.57
C ASP A 634 -15.29 -16.43 -1.16
N GLY A 635 -14.50 -15.44 -1.58
CA GLY A 635 -13.06 -15.35 -1.27
C GLY A 635 -12.15 -15.98 -2.33
N VAL A 636 -12.68 -16.54 -3.41
CA VAL A 636 -11.92 -17.20 -4.48
C VAL A 636 -12.18 -16.51 -5.82
N PHE A 637 -11.12 -16.23 -6.56
CA PHE A 637 -11.15 -15.84 -7.96
C PHE A 637 -11.14 -17.09 -8.84
N PHE A 638 -12.08 -17.17 -9.78
CA PHE A 638 -12.12 -18.20 -10.80
C PHE A 638 -11.88 -17.56 -12.16
N LEU A 639 -10.91 -18.08 -12.91
CA LEU A 639 -10.50 -17.59 -14.23
C LEU A 639 -10.71 -18.71 -15.25
N VAL A 640 -11.33 -18.38 -16.38
CA VAL A 640 -11.49 -19.30 -17.52
C VAL A 640 -10.79 -18.71 -18.75
N THR A 641 -10.17 -19.56 -19.58
CA THR A 641 -9.51 -19.18 -20.83
C THR A 641 -10.06 -19.98 -22.00
N SER A 642 -9.92 -19.47 -23.23
CA SER A 642 -10.25 -20.21 -24.45
C SER A 642 -9.38 -21.47 -24.62
N SER A 643 -9.84 -22.42 -25.44
CA SER A 643 -9.15 -23.70 -25.65
C SER A 643 -9.17 -24.24 -27.08
N PHE A 644 -9.90 -23.60 -27.99
CA PHE A 644 -9.95 -23.95 -29.41
C PHE A 644 -10.25 -25.44 -29.63
N HIS A 645 -9.42 -26.14 -30.40
CA HIS A 645 -9.57 -27.54 -30.77
C HIS A 645 -8.98 -28.53 -29.74
N ILE A 646 -8.59 -28.06 -28.56
CA ILE A 646 -7.93 -28.87 -27.52
C ILE A 646 -8.93 -29.26 -26.43
N PHE A 647 -9.00 -30.57 -26.12
CA PHE A 647 -9.88 -31.17 -25.14
C PHE A 647 -9.09 -31.71 -23.93
N PRO A 648 -9.62 -31.73 -22.70
CA PRO A 648 -10.84 -31.02 -22.26
C PRO A 648 -10.74 -29.51 -22.47
N GLY A 649 -11.90 -28.89 -22.71
CA GLY A 649 -12.03 -27.50 -23.12
C GLY A 649 -12.47 -26.54 -22.01
N LEU A 650 -12.14 -25.26 -22.19
CA LEU A 650 -12.35 -24.18 -21.22
C LEU A 650 -11.76 -24.50 -19.83
N PRO A 651 -10.42 -24.53 -19.69
CA PRO A 651 -9.76 -24.76 -18.40
C PRO A 651 -10.06 -23.65 -17.40
N ILE A 652 -10.30 -24.04 -16.15
CA ILE A 652 -10.71 -23.18 -15.04
C ILE A 652 -9.59 -23.17 -14.00
N TYR A 653 -9.09 -21.98 -13.68
CA TYR A 653 -8.08 -21.75 -12.67
C TYR A 653 -8.70 -21.06 -11.45
N ALA A 654 -8.22 -21.39 -10.25
CA ALA A 654 -8.66 -20.77 -9.01
C ALA A 654 -7.48 -20.15 -8.26
N SER A 655 -7.71 -18.99 -7.63
CA SER A 655 -6.75 -18.29 -6.78
C SER A 655 -7.48 -17.59 -5.63
N THR A 656 -6.83 -17.41 -4.48
CA THR A 656 -7.30 -16.52 -3.40
C THR A 656 -6.51 -15.22 -3.31
N ASP A 657 -5.53 -15.03 -4.18
CA ASP A 657 -4.50 -14.01 -3.97
C ASP A 657 -3.96 -13.36 -5.25
N LEU A 658 -4.56 -13.70 -6.40
CA LEU A 658 -4.24 -13.26 -7.76
C LEU A 658 -2.84 -13.61 -8.28
N GLN A 659 -2.02 -14.32 -7.49
CA GLN A 659 -0.68 -14.74 -7.89
C GLN A 659 -0.58 -16.26 -8.07
N GLY A 660 -1.06 -17.03 -7.09
CA GLY A 660 -1.08 -18.48 -7.13
C GLY A 660 -2.36 -18.96 -7.80
N TRP A 661 -2.27 -19.33 -9.09
CA TRP A 661 -3.38 -19.87 -9.86
C TRP A 661 -3.23 -21.38 -10.03
N ARG A 662 -4.19 -22.15 -9.51
CA ARG A 662 -4.25 -23.61 -9.68
C ARG A 662 -5.33 -23.96 -10.70
N HIS A 663 -4.99 -24.76 -11.72
CA HIS A 663 -5.97 -25.42 -12.58
C HIS A 663 -6.83 -26.38 -11.72
N ILE A 664 -8.17 -26.26 -11.78
CA ILE A 664 -9.10 -27.01 -10.92
C ILE A 664 -10.07 -27.91 -11.69
N GLY A 665 -10.36 -27.59 -12.94
CA GLY A 665 -11.31 -28.31 -13.79
C GLY A 665 -11.31 -27.76 -15.21
N ASN A 666 -12.02 -28.43 -16.11
CA ASN A 666 -12.36 -27.94 -17.44
C ASN A 666 -13.89 -27.93 -17.57
N ALA A 667 -14.46 -26.90 -18.19
CA ALA A 667 -15.92 -26.73 -18.26
C ALA A 667 -16.57 -27.63 -19.33
N ILE A 668 -15.86 -27.85 -20.45
CA ILE A 668 -16.21 -28.85 -21.46
C ILE A 668 -15.32 -30.07 -21.21
N ASN A 669 -15.85 -31.03 -20.44
CA ASN A 669 -15.12 -32.23 -20.01
C ASN A 669 -15.80 -33.54 -20.45
N ARG A 670 -16.92 -33.44 -21.17
CA ARG A 670 -17.58 -34.54 -21.88
C ARG A 670 -17.74 -34.15 -23.34
N LYS A 671 -17.41 -35.06 -24.28
CA LYS A 671 -17.65 -34.85 -25.72
C LYS A 671 -19.15 -34.70 -26.04
N GLU A 672 -20.01 -35.23 -25.16
CA GLU A 672 -21.46 -35.13 -25.22
C GLU A 672 -21.98 -33.71 -24.90
N GLN A 673 -21.17 -32.83 -24.27
CA GLN A 673 -21.53 -31.42 -24.10
C GLN A 673 -21.33 -30.67 -25.43
N ILE A 674 -20.10 -30.65 -25.93
CA ILE A 674 -19.70 -30.00 -27.17
C ILE A 674 -18.65 -30.88 -27.83
N SER A 675 -18.88 -31.27 -29.09
CA SER A 675 -17.94 -32.03 -29.92
C SER A 675 -16.97 -31.07 -30.60
N LEU A 676 -15.67 -31.31 -30.46
CA LEU A 676 -14.58 -30.57 -31.10
C LEU A 676 -14.05 -31.26 -32.36
N ASN A 677 -14.59 -32.41 -32.80
CA ASN A 677 -14.15 -33.11 -34.01
C ASN A 677 -14.07 -32.24 -35.28
N HIS A 678 -14.92 -31.21 -35.38
CA HIS A 678 -15.01 -30.28 -36.52
C HIS A 678 -14.28 -28.94 -36.26
N ALA A 679 -13.51 -28.84 -35.16
CA ALA A 679 -12.63 -27.72 -34.86
C ALA A 679 -11.32 -27.82 -35.67
N SER A 680 -11.40 -27.53 -36.96
CA SER A 680 -10.23 -27.55 -37.85
C SER A 680 -9.35 -26.31 -37.71
N THR A 681 -8.19 -26.33 -38.38
CA THR A 681 -7.28 -25.18 -38.47
C THR A 681 -7.14 -24.77 -39.93
N ALA A 682 -7.49 -23.53 -40.25
CA ALA A 682 -7.39 -22.95 -41.58
C ALA A 682 -6.17 -22.02 -41.69
N VAL A 683 -5.41 -22.13 -42.79
CA VAL A 683 -4.33 -21.20 -43.13
C VAL A 683 -4.91 -20.14 -44.07
N MET A 684 -4.99 -18.90 -43.61
CA MET A 684 -5.64 -17.79 -44.32
C MET A 684 -4.61 -16.73 -44.72
N PRO A 685 -4.46 -16.37 -46.01
CA PRO A 685 -3.65 -15.23 -46.40
C PRO A 685 -4.31 -13.92 -45.97
N LEU A 686 -3.51 -12.98 -45.46
CA LEU A 686 -3.93 -11.63 -45.14
C LEU A 686 -3.53 -10.67 -46.27
N ASP A 687 -4.27 -9.57 -46.43
CA ASP A 687 -3.99 -8.50 -47.39
C ASP A 687 -2.65 -7.79 -47.13
N THR A 688 -2.16 -7.83 -45.89
CA THR A 688 -0.81 -7.40 -45.49
C THR A 688 0.35 -8.24 -46.06
N GLY A 689 0.06 -9.39 -46.69
CA GLY A 689 1.08 -10.33 -47.18
C GLY A 689 1.56 -11.36 -46.15
N ASN A 690 1.08 -11.27 -44.91
CA ASN A 690 1.28 -12.28 -43.86
C ASN A 690 0.20 -13.38 -43.95
N ILE A 691 0.37 -14.49 -43.23
CA ILE A 691 -0.68 -15.50 -43.04
C ILE A 691 -1.23 -15.47 -41.61
N MET A 692 -2.47 -15.92 -41.45
CA MET A 692 -3.10 -16.22 -40.17
C MET A 692 -3.41 -17.71 -40.11
N VAL A 693 -3.07 -18.36 -39.00
CA VAL A 693 -3.38 -19.77 -38.73
C VAL A 693 -4.56 -19.81 -37.76
N ALA A 694 -5.77 -19.81 -38.32
CA ALA A 694 -7.03 -19.73 -37.60
C ALA A 694 -7.48 -21.13 -37.16
N SER A 695 -7.26 -21.46 -35.89
CA SER A 695 -7.87 -22.65 -35.27
C SER A 695 -9.31 -22.37 -34.86
N ALA A 696 -10.22 -23.29 -35.16
CA ALA A 696 -11.60 -23.29 -34.70
C ALA A 696 -11.74 -23.98 -33.31
N GLY A 697 -12.98 -24.23 -32.88
CA GLY A 697 -13.34 -24.79 -31.57
C GLY A 697 -13.76 -23.72 -30.57
N LEU A 698 -13.41 -23.90 -29.29
CA LEU A 698 -13.89 -23.09 -28.18
C LEU A 698 -13.13 -21.75 -28.08
N PHE A 699 -13.79 -20.67 -28.52
CA PHE A 699 -13.28 -19.29 -28.54
C PHE A 699 -13.37 -18.63 -27.15
N ALA A 700 -13.34 -17.29 -27.07
CA ALA A 700 -13.37 -16.51 -25.84
C ALA A 700 -14.58 -16.89 -24.94
N PRO A 701 -14.34 -17.39 -23.72
CA PRO A 701 -15.37 -17.66 -22.72
C PRO A 701 -15.57 -16.46 -21.80
N THR A 702 -16.82 -16.22 -21.37
CA THR A 702 -17.11 -15.31 -20.25
C THR A 702 -17.67 -16.11 -19.07
N ILE A 703 -17.08 -15.98 -17.87
CA ILE A 703 -17.60 -16.55 -16.62
C ILE A 703 -18.37 -15.51 -15.81
N ARG A 704 -19.55 -15.87 -15.30
CA ARG A 704 -20.38 -15.04 -14.42
C ARG A 704 -20.89 -15.85 -13.24
N TYR A 705 -21.17 -15.18 -12.13
CA TYR A 705 -21.85 -15.76 -10.98
C TYR A 705 -23.09 -14.95 -10.66
N HIS A 706 -24.25 -15.60 -10.59
CA HIS A 706 -25.52 -14.95 -10.25
C HIS A 706 -26.39 -15.90 -9.42
N LYS A 707 -26.84 -15.44 -8.25
CA LYS A 707 -27.80 -16.14 -7.36
C LYS A 707 -27.46 -17.62 -7.09
N GLY A 708 -26.20 -17.92 -6.77
CA GLY A 708 -25.76 -19.28 -6.43
C GLY A 708 -25.33 -20.15 -7.62
N THR A 709 -25.33 -19.61 -8.84
CA THR A 709 -25.00 -20.36 -10.05
C THR A 709 -23.86 -19.68 -10.82
N PHE A 710 -22.86 -20.47 -11.20
CA PHE A 710 -21.85 -20.09 -12.18
C PHE A 710 -22.39 -20.35 -13.59
N TYR A 711 -22.13 -19.41 -14.49
CA TYR A 711 -22.45 -19.46 -15.91
C TYR A 711 -21.15 -19.30 -16.68
N ILE A 712 -20.90 -20.15 -17.67
CA ILE A 712 -19.88 -19.92 -18.69
C ILE A 712 -20.59 -19.84 -20.03
N ILE A 713 -20.44 -18.72 -20.73
CA ILE A 713 -20.99 -18.45 -22.06
C ILE A 713 -19.81 -18.36 -23.06
N CYS A 714 -19.95 -18.97 -24.24
CA CYS A 714 -18.85 -19.18 -25.18
C CYS A 714 -19.37 -19.39 -26.61
N THR A 715 -18.49 -19.27 -27.61
CA THR A 715 -18.73 -19.73 -28.98
C THR A 715 -17.93 -21.00 -29.27
N ASN A 716 -18.55 -22.01 -29.88
CA ASN A 716 -17.87 -23.10 -30.56
C ASN A 716 -17.86 -22.83 -32.06
N ALA A 717 -16.69 -22.60 -32.64
CA ALA A 717 -16.49 -22.47 -34.07
C ALA A 717 -16.21 -23.83 -34.70
N THR A 718 -16.80 -24.13 -35.86
CA THR A 718 -16.62 -25.40 -36.57
C THR A 718 -16.48 -25.18 -38.07
N HIS A 719 -15.82 -26.13 -38.74
CA HIS A 719 -15.74 -26.21 -40.19
C HIS A 719 -16.36 -27.53 -40.66
N ASP A 720 -17.48 -27.42 -41.37
CA ASP A 720 -18.10 -28.53 -42.09
C ASP A 720 -17.88 -28.36 -43.59
N GLU A 721 -17.05 -29.23 -44.15
CA GLU A 721 -16.50 -29.08 -45.50
C GLU A 721 -15.85 -27.69 -45.67
N ASP A 722 -16.43 -26.81 -46.49
CA ASP A 722 -15.98 -25.43 -46.70
C ASP A 722 -16.78 -24.38 -45.88
N THR A 723 -17.74 -24.81 -45.04
CA THR A 723 -18.64 -23.91 -44.30
C THR A 723 -18.11 -23.64 -42.88
N PHE A 724 -17.80 -22.38 -42.59
CA PHE A 724 -17.50 -21.92 -41.22
C PHE A 724 -18.80 -21.62 -40.47
N SER A 725 -19.01 -22.33 -39.36
CA SER A 725 -20.21 -22.25 -38.52
C SER A 725 -19.87 -21.79 -37.11
N LEU A 726 -20.72 -20.94 -36.53
CA LEU A 726 -20.61 -20.47 -35.15
C LEU A 726 -21.81 -20.93 -34.34
N ASP A 727 -21.54 -21.67 -33.27
CA ASP A 727 -22.54 -22.12 -32.31
C ASP A 727 -22.31 -21.42 -30.97
N ASN A 728 -23.29 -20.62 -30.55
CA ASN A 728 -23.21 -19.81 -29.34
C ASN A 728 -24.02 -20.46 -28.22
N PHE A 729 -23.40 -20.70 -27.07
CA PHE A 729 -24.01 -21.46 -25.98
C PHE A 729 -23.59 -20.95 -24.60
N TYR A 730 -24.33 -21.35 -23.57
CA TYR A 730 -23.85 -21.29 -22.18
C TYR A 730 -24.12 -22.59 -21.43
N ILE A 731 -23.27 -22.86 -20.45
CA ILE A 731 -23.34 -23.98 -19.50
C ILE A 731 -23.36 -23.42 -18.07
N THR A 732 -23.85 -24.23 -17.13
CA THR A 732 -24.00 -23.80 -15.73
C THR A 732 -23.50 -24.85 -14.73
N THR A 733 -23.15 -24.39 -13.53
CA THR A 733 -23.00 -25.26 -12.35
C THR A 733 -23.27 -24.48 -11.06
N THR A 734 -23.67 -25.19 -10.00
CA THR A 734 -23.75 -24.64 -8.64
C THR A 734 -22.54 -24.99 -7.78
N ASP A 735 -21.68 -25.92 -8.24
CA ASP A 735 -20.42 -26.28 -7.59
C ASP A 735 -19.30 -26.41 -8.63
N ILE A 736 -18.53 -25.33 -8.77
CA ILE A 736 -17.40 -25.20 -9.70
C ILE A 736 -16.25 -26.19 -9.41
N TRP A 737 -16.17 -26.73 -8.19
CA TRP A 737 -15.14 -27.72 -7.82
C TRP A 737 -15.51 -29.15 -8.22
N SER A 738 -16.79 -29.42 -8.47
CA SER A 738 -17.28 -30.77 -8.76
C SER A 738 -16.93 -31.29 -10.16
N GLY A 739 -16.56 -30.40 -11.08
CA GLY A 739 -16.46 -30.70 -12.52
C GLY A 739 -17.80 -30.95 -13.22
N ASN A 740 -18.93 -30.96 -12.50
CA ASN A 740 -20.24 -31.21 -13.07
C ASN A 740 -20.84 -29.93 -13.65
N TRP A 741 -20.67 -29.77 -14.96
CA TRP A 741 -21.31 -28.73 -15.76
C TRP A 741 -22.51 -29.29 -16.51
N THR A 742 -23.58 -28.50 -16.64
CA THR A 742 -24.74 -28.87 -17.45
C THR A 742 -24.35 -29.09 -18.92
N ASP A 743 -25.24 -29.75 -19.65
CA ASP A 743 -25.22 -29.71 -21.10
C ASP A 743 -25.55 -28.28 -21.59
N PRO A 744 -25.09 -27.86 -22.78
CA PRO A 744 -25.23 -26.49 -23.26
C PRO A 744 -26.67 -26.07 -23.56
N ILE A 745 -26.98 -24.80 -23.26
CA ILE A 745 -28.15 -24.11 -23.79
C ILE A 745 -27.68 -23.19 -24.92
N HIS A 746 -28.00 -23.59 -26.14
CA HIS A 746 -27.64 -22.89 -27.37
C HIS A 746 -28.58 -21.70 -27.65
N PHE A 747 -28.06 -20.65 -28.28
CA PHE A 747 -28.83 -19.49 -28.71
C PHE A 747 -28.29 -18.94 -30.04
N SER A 748 -29.16 -18.25 -30.80
CA SER A 748 -28.77 -17.69 -32.09
C SER A 748 -28.15 -16.31 -31.94
N PHE A 749 -26.89 -16.17 -32.36
CA PHE A 749 -26.18 -14.90 -32.46
C PHE A 749 -25.21 -14.96 -33.65
N ASN A 750 -25.21 -13.94 -34.51
CA ASN A 750 -24.36 -13.89 -35.71
C ASN A 750 -23.01 -13.25 -35.37
N GLY A 751 -22.22 -13.96 -34.56
CA GLY A 751 -21.06 -13.37 -33.91
C GLY A 751 -20.33 -14.28 -32.95
N ILE A 752 -19.26 -13.75 -32.39
CA ILE A 752 -18.38 -14.37 -31.39
C ILE A 752 -18.39 -13.55 -30.09
N ASP A 753 -17.58 -13.98 -29.12
CA ASP A 753 -17.36 -13.33 -27.83
C ASP A 753 -18.65 -12.97 -27.07
N PRO A 754 -19.60 -13.91 -26.92
CA PRO A 754 -20.80 -13.65 -26.15
C PRO A 754 -20.46 -13.48 -24.66
N SER A 755 -21.07 -12.49 -24.04
CA SER A 755 -20.85 -12.13 -22.64
C SER A 755 -22.18 -11.84 -21.98
N LEU A 756 -22.35 -12.36 -20.76
CA LEU A 756 -23.59 -12.22 -19.97
C LEU A 756 -23.52 -11.01 -19.05
N TYR A 757 -24.62 -10.26 -19.01
CA TYR A 757 -24.86 -9.22 -18.03
C TYR A 757 -26.21 -9.41 -17.34
N PHE A 758 -26.21 -9.45 -16.01
CA PHE A 758 -27.39 -9.58 -15.16
C PHE A 758 -27.67 -8.21 -14.51
N ASP A 759 -28.81 -7.60 -14.80
CA ASP A 759 -29.15 -6.26 -14.29
C ASP A 759 -29.97 -6.32 -12.98
N ASP A 760 -29.98 -5.21 -12.25
CA ASP A 760 -30.64 -5.06 -10.95
C ASP A 760 -32.17 -5.20 -11.04
N ASP A 761 -32.76 -4.95 -12.22
CA ASP A 761 -34.19 -5.12 -12.48
C ASP A 761 -34.58 -6.60 -12.76
N GLY A 762 -33.59 -7.50 -12.77
CA GLY A 762 -33.77 -8.93 -12.99
C GLY A 762 -33.74 -9.37 -14.45
N ARG A 763 -33.54 -8.44 -15.40
CA ARG A 763 -33.30 -8.80 -16.81
C ARG A 763 -31.89 -9.34 -17.01
N VAL A 764 -31.75 -10.12 -18.08
CA VAL A 764 -30.47 -10.68 -18.52
C VAL A 764 -30.23 -10.25 -19.95
N TYR A 765 -29.05 -9.73 -20.22
CA TYR A 765 -28.61 -9.28 -21.52
C TYR A 765 -27.42 -10.12 -21.97
N VAL A 766 -27.37 -10.35 -23.28
CA VAL A 766 -26.21 -10.92 -23.96
C VAL A 766 -25.72 -9.89 -24.95
N GLN A 767 -24.44 -9.54 -24.84
CA GLN A 767 -23.72 -8.73 -25.83
C GLN A 767 -22.58 -9.54 -26.44
N GLY A 768 -22.25 -9.27 -27.70
CA GLY A 768 -21.20 -9.99 -28.44
C GLY A 768 -20.70 -9.24 -29.67
N CYS A 769 -19.59 -9.72 -30.23
CA CYS A 769 -19.00 -9.25 -31.48
C CYS A 769 -19.87 -9.69 -32.67
N TRP A 770 -20.70 -8.80 -33.23
CA TRP A 770 -21.57 -9.12 -34.35
C TRP A 770 -20.85 -8.92 -35.68
N MET A 771 -20.70 -9.99 -36.45
CA MET A 771 -20.07 -9.94 -37.78
C MET A 771 -20.99 -9.22 -38.78
N ILE A 772 -20.44 -8.23 -39.51
CA ILE A 772 -21.15 -7.52 -40.58
C ILE A 772 -20.65 -8.00 -41.95
N ASP A 773 -19.40 -7.69 -42.25
CA ASP A 773 -18.71 -8.02 -43.50
C ASP A 773 -17.22 -7.76 -43.30
N ARG A 774 -16.37 -8.79 -43.40
CA ARG A 774 -14.92 -8.68 -43.19
C ARG A 774 -14.23 -7.74 -44.19
N LEU A 775 -14.89 -7.38 -45.30
CA LEU A 775 -14.39 -6.44 -46.31
C LEU A 775 -14.88 -5.00 -46.11
N LYS A 776 -15.68 -4.72 -45.08
CA LYS A 776 -16.17 -3.38 -44.73
C LYS A 776 -15.53 -2.90 -43.42
N GLN A 777 -15.64 -1.58 -43.19
CA GLN A 777 -15.26 -0.96 -41.92
C GLN A 777 -16.44 -0.15 -41.37
N PRO A 778 -16.92 -0.43 -40.15
CA PRO A 778 -16.45 -1.51 -39.25
C PRO A 778 -16.75 -2.92 -39.80
N SER A 779 -15.83 -3.86 -39.57
CA SER A 779 -15.94 -5.28 -39.93
C SER A 779 -16.98 -6.02 -39.08
N CYS A 780 -17.05 -5.65 -37.80
CA CYS A 780 -18.00 -6.08 -36.78
C CYS A 780 -18.36 -4.92 -35.84
N THR A 781 -19.47 -5.05 -35.11
CA THR A 781 -19.89 -4.09 -34.06
C THR A 781 -20.45 -4.82 -32.85
N ILE A 782 -20.52 -4.17 -31.69
CA ILE A 782 -21.13 -4.80 -30.51
C ILE A 782 -22.65 -4.71 -30.62
N LYS A 783 -23.30 -5.87 -30.67
CA LYS A 783 -24.75 -5.98 -30.56
C LYS A 783 -25.17 -6.67 -29.28
N GLN A 784 -26.34 -6.28 -28.79
CA GLN A 784 -26.96 -6.78 -27.56
C GLN A 784 -28.41 -7.22 -27.81
N PHE A 785 -28.88 -8.21 -27.06
CA PHE A 785 -30.29 -8.57 -26.93
C PHE A 785 -30.64 -8.94 -25.49
N GLU A 786 -31.91 -8.79 -25.09
CA GLU A 786 -32.43 -9.32 -23.82
C GLU A 786 -32.72 -10.83 -23.97
N MET A 787 -32.33 -11.66 -23.00
CA MET A 787 -32.41 -13.12 -23.08
C MET A 787 -33.19 -13.74 -21.91
N ASN A 788 -34.01 -14.75 -22.20
CA ASN A 788 -34.55 -15.65 -21.19
C ASN A 788 -33.48 -16.69 -20.77
N ILE A 789 -32.83 -16.46 -19.63
CA ILE A 789 -31.72 -17.28 -19.11
C ILE A 789 -32.10 -18.73 -18.72
N ALA A 790 -33.38 -19.09 -18.73
CA ALA A 790 -33.82 -20.48 -18.51
C ALA A 790 -33.96 -21.29 -19.81
N THR A 791 -33.92 -20.62 -20.98
CA THR A 791 -34.20 -21.24 -22.28
C THR A 791 -33.24 -20.82 -23.40
N GLY A 792 -32.37 -19.83 -23.16
CA GLY A 792 -31.52 -19.22 -24.20
C GLY A 792 -32.29 -18.38 -25.23
N LYS A 793 -33.62 -18.27 -25.11
CA LYS A 793 -34.44 -17.57 -26.10
C LYS A 793 -34.27 -16.06 -25.99
N ALA A 794 -33.94 -15.41 -27.10
CA ALA A 794 -33.98 -13.96 -27.23
C ALA A 794 -35.41 -13.41 -27.02
N LEU A 795 -35.52 -12.38 -26.17
CA LEU A 795 -36.74 -11.63 -25.86
C LEU A 795 -36.84 -10.34 -26.69
N THR A 796 -35.73 -9.85 -27.24
CA THR A 796 -35.67 -8.74 -28.19
C THR A 796 -34.85 -9.12 -29.42
N GLU A 797 -34.98 -8.34 -30.50
CA GLU A 797 -34.00 -8.37 -31.60
C GLU A 797 -32.62 -7.90 -31.11
N ALA A 798 -31.56 -8.34 -31.79
CA ALA A 798 -30.19 -7.90 -31.54
C ALA A 798 -29.94 -6.50 -32.13
N ARG A 799 -29.58 -5.54 -31.27
CA ARG A 799 -29.38 -4.13 -31.62
C ARG A 799 -27.92 -3.74 -31.44
N GLU A 800 -27.39 -2.92 -32.34
CA GLU A 800 -26.08 -2.30 -32.17
C GLU A 800 -26.14 -1.28 -31.03
N ILE A 801 -25.24 -1.44 -30.05
CA ILE A 801 -25.11 -0.53 -28.91
C ILE A 801 -23.84 0.32 -29.01
N TRP A 802 -22.78 -0.21 -29.61
CA TRP A 802 -21.54 0.52 -29.86
C TRP A 802 -20.74 -0.10 -31.02
N GLY A 803 -20.19 0.76 -31.87
CA GLY A 803 -19.32 0.35 -32.98
C GLY A 803 -17.82 0.46 -32.66
N GLY A 804 -17.45 0.55 -31.38
CA GLY A 804 -16.06 0.72 -30.93
C GLY A 804 -15.53 2.16 -31.05
N PHE A 805 -14.30 2.37 -30.59
CA PHE A 805 -13.56 3.63 -30.73
C PHE A 805 -12.68 3.60 -31.98
N ALA A 806 -11.89 2.54 -32.16
CA ALA A 806 -11.11 2.28 -33.37
C ALA A 806 -11.99 1.84 -34.55
N ARG A 807 -13.13 1.19 -34.27
CA ARG A 807 -14.11 0.69 -35.27
C ARG A 807 -13.51 -0.36 -36.21
N TYR A 808 -12.58 -1.15 -35.69
CA TYR A 808 -11.85 -2.18 -36.41
C TYR A 808 -11.74 -3.39 -35.50
N ASP A 809 -12.35 -4.52 -35.90
CA ASP A 809 -12.39 -5.77 -35.15
C ASP A 809 -12.78 -5.56 -33.67
N THR A 810 -13.86 -4.79 -33.45
CA THR A 810 -14.42 -4.49 -32.13
C THR A 810 -15.10 -5.72 -31.52
N GLU A 811 -14.48 -6.33 -30.52
CA GLU A 811 -14.85 -7.63 -29.93
C GLU A 811 -14.71 -7.67 -28.40
N GLY A 812 -14.74 -8.85 -27.76
CA GLY A 812 -14.60 -9.02 -26.30
C GLY A 812 -15.47 -8.10 -25.39
N PRO A 813 -16.80 -7.99 -25.58
CA PRO A 813 -17.61 -6.97 -24.89
C PRO A 813 -18.02 -7.33 -23.45
N HIS A 814 -17.55 -6.57 -22.46
CA HIS A 814 -17.98 -6.71 -21.06
C HIS A 814 -18.67 -5.45 -20.53
N ILE A 815 -19.85 -5.63 -19.93
CA ILE A 815 -20.66 -4.55 -19.32
C ILE A 815 -20.49 -4.53 -17.80
N TYR A 816 -20.26 -3.34 -17.24
CA TYR A 816 -20.17 -3.05 -15.81
C TYR A 816 -21.12 -1.92 -15.44
N LYS A 817 -21.70 -1.94 -14.24
CA LYS A 817 -22.57 -0.86 -13.73
C LYS A 817 -21.89 -0.13 -12.57
N ARG A 818 -21.64 1.18 -12.71
CA ARG A 818 -20.90 2.01 -11.74
C ARG A 818 -21.32 3.47 -11.86
N GLY A 819 -21.45 4.21 -10.75
CA GLY A 819 -21.75 5.66 -10.78
C GLY A 819 -23.05 6.05 -11.51
N GLY A 820 -24.01 5.13 -11.65
CA GLY A 820 -25.23 5.34 -12.45
C GLY A 820 -25.03 5.26 -13.97
N TYR A 821 -23.91 4.69 -14.42
CA TYR A 821 -23.61 4.40 -15.82
C TYR A 821 -23.39 2.89 -16.05
N TYR A 822 -23.76 2.43 -17.23
CA TYR A 822 -23.27 1.19 -17.83
C TYR A 822 -21.99 1.49 -18.60
N TYR A 823 -20.89 0.83 -18.27
CA TYR A 823 -19.62 0.92 -19.00
C TYR A 823 -19.47 -0.33 -19.85
N LEU A 824 -19.13 -0.16 -21.13
CA LEU A 824 -18.87 -1.23 -22.08
C LEU A 824 -17.38 -1.20 -22.44
N LEU A 825 -16.64 -2.19 -21.95
CA LEU A 825 -15.26 -2.49 -22.34
C LEU A 825 -15.29 -3.40 -23.58
N VAL A 826 -14.38 -3.18 -24.52
CA VAL A 826 -14.20 -3.99 -25.73
C VAL A 826 -12.71 -4.15 -26.04
N ALA A 827 -12.35 -5.22 -26.73
CA ALA A 827 -11.12 -5.32 -27.49
C ALA A 827 -11.33 -4.68 -28.88
N GLU A 828 -10.28 -4.12 -29.48
CA GLU A 828 -10.26 -3.71 -30.89
C GLU A 828 -8.87 -3.97 -31.51
N GLY A 829 -8.74 -3.78 -32.83
CA GLY A 829 -7.46 -3.90 -33.55
C GLY A 829 -7.09 -5.32 -33.96
N GLY A 830 -7.85 -6.32 -33.52
CA GLY A 830 -7.54 -7.74 -33.65
C GLY A 830 -6.41 -8.18 -32.70
N THR A 831 -6.38 -9.47 -32.34
CA THR A 831 -5.50 -10.02 -31.28
C THR A 831 -3.98 -10.10 -31.63
N PHE A 832 -3.50 -9.31 -32.58
CA PHE A 832 -2.09 -9.26 -33.02
C PHE A 832 -1.43 -7.92 -32.67
N GLU A 833 -0.63 -7.33 -33.56
CA GLU A 833 0.27 -6.21 -33.25
C GLU A 833 -0.48 -4.90 -32.91
N HIS A 834 -1.73 -4.78 -33.39
CA HIS A 834 -2.60 -3.60 -33.19
C HIS A 834 -3.60 -3.76 -32.03
N HIS A 835 -3.49 -4.83 -31.24
CA HIS A 835 -4.47 -5.16 -30.20
C HIS A 835 -4.56 -4.06 -29.12
N LEU A 836 -5.78 -3.76 -28.70
CA LEU A 836 -6.05 -2.73 -27.71
C LEU A 836 -7.32 -2.99 -26.89
N LEU A 837 -7.47 -2.31 -25.76
CA LEU A 837 -8.72 -2.16 -25.03
C LEU A 837 -9.26 -0.73 -25.18
N SER A 838 -10.55 -0.64 -25.46
CA SER A 838 -11.33 0.60 -25.50
C SER A 838 -12.51 0.49 -24.53
N ILE A 839 -12.92 1.63 -23.94
CA ILE A 839 -14.12 1.68 -23.10
C ILE A 839 -15.04 2.83 -23.51
N GLY A 840 -16.35 2.57 -23.46
CA GLY A 840 -17.40 3.57 -23.55
C GLY A 840 -18.36 3.47 -22.37
N ARG A 841 -19.25 4.44 -22.19
CA ARG A 841 -20.31 4.37 -21.17
C ARG A 841 -21.62 5.00 -21.62
N SER A 842 -22.72 4.61 -20.98
CA SER A 842 -24.03 5.24 -21.18
C SER A 842 -24.87 5.19 -19.90
N LYS A 843 -25.96 5.95 -19.85
CA LYS A 843 -26.97 5.87 -18.78
C LYS A 843 -28.10 4.89 -19.10
N ASP A 844 -28.17 4.44 -20.35
CA ASP A 844 -29.07 3.39 -20.82
C ASP A 844 -28.21 2.22 -21.32
N ILE A 845 -28.53 1.00 -20.94
CA ILE A 845 -27.82 -0.20 -21.40
C ILE A 845 -27.91 -0.40 -22.92
N TRP A 846 -28.87 0.24 -23.58
CA TRP A 846 -28.99 0.28 -25.05
C TRP A 846 -28.20 1.42 -25.71
N GLY A 847 -27.52 2.26 -24.92
CA GLY A 847 -26.73 3.38 -25.42
C GLY A 847 -27.56 4.64 -25.73
N PRO A 848 -27.01 5.58 -26.51
CA PRO A 848 -25.69 5.52 -27.14
C PRO A 848 -24.56 5.52 -26.10
N TYR A 849 -23.49 4.76 -26.38
CA TYR A 849 -22.28 4.77 -25.56
C TYR A 849 -21.35 5.91 -26.01
N GLU A 850 -21.01 6.81 -25.07
CA GLU A 850 -19.94 7.79 -25.26
C GLU A 850 -18.58 7.11 -25.08
N SER A 851 -17.64 7.31 -26.02
CA SER A 851 -16.28 6.76 -25.90
C SER A 851 -15.49 7.54 -24.86
N CYS A 852 -14.58 6.86 -24.14
CA CYS A 852 -13.60 7.55 -23.30
C CYS A 852 -12.61 8.37 -24.16
N ASP A 853 -12.39 9.64 -23.80
CA ASP A 853 -11.41 10.52 -24.46
C ASP A 853 -9.96 10.00 -24.37
N ALA A 854 -9.68 9.09 -23.43
CA ALA A 854 -8.39 8.45 -23.23
C ALA A 854 -8.25 7.09 -23.96
N ASN A 855 -9.20 6.71 -24.83
CA ASN A 855 -9.07 5.51 -25.63
C ASN A 855 -7.90 5.61 -26.65
N PRO A 856 -7.20 4.48 -26.94
CA PRO A 856 -7.32 3.20 -26.25
C PRO A 856 -6.76 3.28 -24.82
N ILE A 857 -7.51 2.78 -23.84
CA ILE A 857 -7.09 2.80 -22.43
C ILE A 857 -5.93 1.83 -22.15
N MET A 858 -5.67 0.89 -23.07
CA MET A 858 -4.51 0.02 -23.07
C MET A 858 -4.21 -0.44 -24.50
N THR A 859 -2.93 -0.43 -24.89
CA THR A 859 -2.41 -1.12 -26.09
C THR A 859 -0.89 -1.27 -25.99
N ALA A 860 -0.32 -2.27 -26.65
CA ALA A 860 1.11 -2.38 -26.92
C ALA A 860 1.54 -1.76 -28.26
N ASP A 861 0.58 -1.43 -29.15
CA ASP A 861 0.86 -0.94 -30.50
C ASP A 861 1.71 0.33 -30.47
N GLY A 862 2.67 0.41 -31.39
CA GLY A 862 3.67 1.48 -31.47
C GLY A 862 4.71 1.51 -30.34
N LYS A 863 4.76 0.49 -29.45
CA LYS A 863 5.69 0.43 -28.31
C LYS A 863 6.62 -0.79 -28.37
N PRO A 864 7.61 -0.81 -29.28
CA PRO A 864 8.51 -1.97 -29.45
C PRO A 864 9.42 -2.24 -28.24
N ASP A 865 9.59 -1.27 -27.33
CA ASP A 865 10.40 -1.42 -26.12
C ASP A 865 9.67 -2.19 -24.99
N GLU A 866 8.35 -2.42 -25.10
CA GLU A 866 7.58 -3.22 -24.14
C GLU A 866 7.81 -4.73 -24.40
N TYR A 867 8.14 -5.51 -23.38
CA TYR A 867 8.39 -6.95 -23.56
C TYR A 867 7.10 -7.78 -23.73
N ILE A 868 5.98 -7.30 -23.17
CA ILE A 868 4.67 -7.92 -23.35
C ILE A 868 3.97 -7.17 -24.50
N GLN A 869 3.61 -7.90 -25.55
CA GLN A 869 3.05 -7.38 -26.79
C GLN A 869 1.63 -7.93 -27.03
N ASN A 870 0.97 -7.45 -28.08
CA ASN A 870 -0.38 -7.86 -28.51
C ASN A 870 -1.43 -7.79 -27.38
N ILE A 871 -1.30 -6.80 -26.49
CA ILE A 871 -2.11 -6.69 -25.27
C ILE A 871 -3.53 -6.20 -25.58
N GLY A 872 -4.53 -6.98 -25.16
CA GLY A 872 -5.94 -6.62 -25.29
C GLY A 872 -6.83 -7.67 -24.65
N HIS A 873 -8.06 -7.82 -25.15
CA HIS A 873 -9.09 -8.81 -24.76
C HIS A 873 -9.00 -9.24 -23.29
N GLY A 874 -9.68 -8.51 -22.41
CA GLY A 874 -9.56 -8.71 -20.97
C GLY A 874 -10.71 -8.12 -20.16
N GLU A 875 -10.71 -8.47 -18.87
CA GLU A 875 -11.81 -8.26 -17.94
C GLU A 875 -11.37 -7.47 -16.70
N LEU A 876 -12.21 -6.52 -16.27
CA LEU A 876 -12.03 -5.75 -15.04
C LEU A 876 -12.82 -6.41 -13.91
N PHE A 877 -12.18 -6.63 -12.76
CA PHE A 877 -12.84 -7.21 -11.60
C PHE A 877 -12.36 -6.56 -10.30
N GLN A 878 -13.13 -6.70 -9.24
CA GLN A 878 -12.76 -6.21 -7.91
C GLN A 878 -12.23 -7.36 -7.04
N ASP A 879 -11.26 -7.05 -6.19
CA ASP A 879 -10.84 -7.93 -5.10
C ASP A 879 -11.74 -7.77 -3.86
N GLN A 880 -11.48 -8.57 -2.81
CA GLN A 880 -12.24 -8.54 -1.55
C GLN A 880 -12.19 -7.18 -0.84
N SER A 881 -11.16 -6.36 -1.09
CA SER A 881 -11.03 -4.99 -0.58
C SER A 881 -11.72 -3.94 -1.46
N GLY A 882 -12.26 -4.35 -2.62
CA GLY A 882 -12.89 -3.48 -3.61
C GLY A 882 -11.90 -2.82 -4.58
N ALA A 883 -10.61 -3.15 -4.52
CA ALA A 883 -9.63 -2.61 -5.47
C ALA A 883 -9.80 -3.28 -6.85
N TRP A 884 -9.68 -2.50 -7.92
CA TRP A 884 -9.93 -2.96 -9.28
C TRP A 884 -8.67 -3.53 -9.93
N TRP A 885 -8.81 -4.65 -10.63
CA TRP A 885 -7.76 -5.36 -11.36
C TRP A 885 -8.21 -5.58 -12.81
N ALA A 886 -7.25 -5.80 -13.70
CA ALA A 886 -7.52 -6.29 -15.05
C ALA A 886 -6.75 -7.60 -15.28
N ALA A 887 -7.44 -8.62 -15.78
CA ALA A 887 -6.81 -9.76 -16.44
C ALA A 887 -6.92 -9.53 -17.94
N VAL A 888 -5.81 -9.62 -18.67
CA VAL A 888 -5.72 -9.32 -20.11
C VAL A 888 -4.90 -10.40 -20.80
N LEU A 889 -5.16 -10.66 -22.08
CA LEU A 889 -4.24 -11.48 -22.86
C LEU A 889 -3.07 -10.65 -23.36
N GLY A 890 -1.97 -11.32 -23.67
CA GLY A 890 -0.82 -10.76 -24.38
C GLY A 890 0.13 -11.87 -24.83
N VAL A 891 1.30 -11.48 -25.32
CA VAL A 891 2.39 -12.41 -25.64
C VAL A 891 3.71 -11.90 -25.07
N ARG A 892 4.58 -12.79 -24.58
CA ARG A 892 5.99 -12.46 -24.31
C ARG A 892 6.77 -12.42 -25.62
N ASN A 893 7.37 -11.28 -25.96
CA ASN A 893 8.07 -11.09 -27.21
C ASN A 893 9.58 -11.43 -27.11
N GLU A 894 9.97 -12.60 -27.60
CA GLU A 894 11.36 -13.05 -27.65
C GLU A 894 12.00 -12.79 -29.02
N ASN A 895 12.55 -11.59 -29.21
CA ASN A 895 13.18 -11.16 -30.48
C ASN A 895 12.18 -11.25 -31.67
N ASP A 896 11.06 -10.55 -31.54
CA ASP A 896 9.95 -10.48 -32.51
C ASP A 896 9.24 -11.82 -32.76
N ARG A 897 9.21 -12.69 -31.73
CA ARG A 897 8.59 -14.02 -31.75
C ARG A 897 7.91 -14.34 -30.42
N PRO A 898 6.61 -14.69 -30.41
CA PRO A 898 5.96 -15.24 -29.22
C PRO A 898 6.04 -16.78 -29.17
N PRO A 899 7.05 -17.39 -28.49
CA PRO A 899 7.25 -18.85 -28.48
C PRO A 899 6.05 -19.64 -27.95
N LEU A 900 5.32 -19.06 -26.99
CA LEU A 900 4.32 -19.74 -26.18
C LEU A 900 2.86 -19.50 -26.61
N GLY A 901 2.65 -18.68 -27.66
CA GLY A 901 1.33 -18.19 -28.02
C GLY A 901 0.82 -17.12 -27.04
N ARG A 902 -0.51 -17.01 -26.93
CA ARG A 902 -1.20 -16.01 -26.10
C ARG A 902 -1.36 -16.49 -24.65
N GLU A 903 -0.87 -15.70 -23.70
CA GLU A 903 -0.82 -15.97 -22.26
C GLU A 903 -1.70 -14.97 -21.48
N THR A 904 -2.02 -15.25 -20.20
CA THR A 904 -2.82 -14.37 -19.35
C THR A 904 -1.95 -13.52 -18.41
N PHE A 905 -2.17 -12.20 -18.41
CA PHE A 905 -1.46 -11.21 -17.61
C PHE A 905 -2.40 -10.48 -16.65
N LEU A 906 -1.90 -10.11 -15.48
CA LEU A 906 -2.58 -9.30 -14.46
C LEU A 906 -1.99 -7.88 -14.44
N THR A 907 -2.83 -6.89 -14.19
CA THR A 907 -2.37 -5.51 -13.92
C THR A 907 -3.33 -4.74 -13.01
N ALA A 908 -2.87 -3.63 -12.46
CA ALA A 908 -3.64 -2.76 -11.59
C ALA A 908 -4.54 -1.79 -12.37
N VAL A 909 -5.76 -1.59 -11.87
CA VAL A 909 -6.74 -0.62 -12.38
C VAL A 909 -7.08 0.37 -11.27
N ASP A 910 -7.04 1.66 -11.59
CA ASP A 910 -7.56 2.73 -10.74
C ASP A 910 -8.86 3.27 -11.36
N TRP A 911 -10.00 2.97 -10.73
CA TRP A 911 -11.32 3.36 -11.25
C TRP A 911 -12.10 4.24 -10.24
N PRO A 912 -12.07 5.57 -10.38
CA PRO A 912 -12.92 6.48 -9.59
C PRO A 912 -14.42 6.21 -9.85
N GLU A 913 -15.27 6.55 -8.89
CA GLU A 913 -16.71 6.24 -8.91
C GLU A 913 -17.46 6.91 -10.08
N ASP A 914 -17.21 8.21 -10.31
CA ASP A 914 -17.87 9.02 -11.36
C ASP A 914 -17.04 9.13 -12.67
N GLY A 915 -15.92 8.40 -12.78
CA GLY A 915 -14.93 8.58 -13.84
C GLY A 915 -14.65 7.36 -14.70
N TRP A 916 -13.57 7.42 -15.46
CA TRP A 916 -13.08 6.34 -16.32
C TRP A 916 -12.02 5.49 -15.61
N PRO A 917 -11.93 4.18 -15.88
CA PRO A 917 -10.82 3.37 -15.38
C PRO A 917 -9.52 3.80 -16.04
N THR A 918 -8.45 3.89 -15.25
CA THR A 918 -7.08 3.96 -15.75
C THR A 918 -6.43 2.60 -15.50
N ILE A 919 -5.98 1.94 -16.57
CA ILE A 919 -5.35 0.62 -16.48
C ILE A 919 -3.84 0.77 -16.70
N GLN A 920 -3.02 0.18 -15.84
CA GLN A 920 -1.57 0.17 -16.01
C GLN A 920 -1.17 -0.85 -17.08
N GLN A 921 -0.12 -0.57 -17.86
CA GLN A 921 0.44 -1.59 -18.77
C GLN A 921 0.93 -2.80 -17.95
N PRO A 922 0.59 -4.04 -18.34
CA PRO A 922 1.14 -5.22 -17.69
C PRO A 922 2.65 -5.29 -17.93
N THR A 923 3.40 -5.48 -16.85
CA THR A 923 4.84 -5.75 -16.87
C THR A 923 5.10 -7.14 -16.29
N MET A 924 6.27 -7.71 -16.53
CA MET A 924 6.66 -9.03 -15.97
C MET A 924 6.65 -9.06 -14.44
N GLU A 925 6.94 -7.92 -13.81
CA GLU A 925 6.79 -7.71 -12.37
C GLU A 925 6.19 -6.32 -12.13
N PHE A 926 5.22 -6.22 -11.22
CA PHE A 926 4.71 -4.93 -10.73
C PHE A 926 4.36 -5.01 -9.25
N GLU A 927 4.36 -3.86 -8.57
CA GLU A 927 4.01 -3.78 -7.15
C GLU A 927 2.68 -3.04 -6.97
N ARG A 928 1.78 -3.61 -6.17
CA ARG A 928 0.55 -2.91 -5.75
C ARG A 928 0.48 -2.75 -4.24
N VAL A 929 0.05 -1.57 -3.80
CA VAL A 929 -0.35 -1.31 -2.41
C VAL A 929 -1.77 -1.85 -2.21
N LEU A 930 -1.92 -2.82 -1.30
CA LEU A 930 -3.17 -3.52 -1.04
C LEU A 930 -3.96 -2.85 0.07
N SER A 931 -5.22 -2.49 -0.23
CA SER A 931 -6.20 -1.93 0.71
C SER A 931 -6.98 -2.99 1.49
N GLY A 932 -6.42 -4.18 1.68
CA GLY A 932 -7.05 -5.27 2.45
C GLY A 932 -6.55 -6.65 2.00
N PRO A 933 -7.21 -7.74 2.44
CA PRO A 933 -7.09 -9.03 1.79
C PRO A 933 -7.54 -8.93 0.33
N VAL A 934 -6.83 -9.62 -0.55
CA VAL A 934 -7.18 -9.72 -1.97
C VAL A 934 -8.31 -10.74 -2.14
N GLY A 935 -8.17 -11.90 -1.51
CA GLY A 935 -9.23 -12.89 -1.35
C GLY A 935 -9.09 -13.60 -0.01
N GLY A 936 -9.72 -14.77 0.09
CA GLY A 936 -9.79 -15.56 1.31
C GLY A 936 -8.51 -16.34 1.63
N ASN A 937 -8.64 -17.33 2.50
CA ASN A 937 -7.52 -18.20 2.88
C ASN A 937 -7.22 -19.21 1.76
N ALA A 938 -5.94 -19.51 1.52
CA ALA A 938 -5.49 -20.52 0.57
C ALA A 938 -6.11 -21.92 0.81
N SER A 939 -6.56 -22.22 2.03
CA SER A 939 -7.32 -23.43 2.36
C SER A 939 -8.67 -23.56 1.65
N LEU A 940 -9.20 -22.49 1.07
CA LEU A 940 -10.41 -22.51 0.24
C LEU A 940 -10.20 -23.18 -1.12
N ILE A 941 -8.96 -23.28 -1.62
CA ILE A 941 -8.69 -23.95 -2.88
C ILE A 941 -8.66 -25.47 -2.66
N HIS A 942 -9.61 -26.20 -3.24
CA HIS A 942 -9.63 -27.66 -3.17
C HIS A 942 -8.47 -28.29 -3.98
N LYS A 943 -7.96 -29.45 -3.54
CA LYS A 943 -6.89 -30.16 -4.24
C LYS A 943 -7.36 -30.54 -5.65
N ALA A 944 -6.58 -30.21 -6.66
CA ALA A 944 -6.88 -30.56 -8.04
C ALA A 944 -6.90 -32.09 -8.24
N PRO A 945 -7.79 -32.63 -9.11
CA PRO A 945 -7.71 -34.01 -9.58
C PRO A 945 -6.33 -34.33 -10.19
N ALA A 946 -5.91 -35.59 -10.10
CA ALA A 946 -4.74 -36.07 -10.82
C ALA A 946 -4.94 -35.94 -12.35
N ASN A 947 -3.85 -35.74 -13.09
CA ASN A 947 -3.82 -35.73 -14.56
C ASN A 947 -4.71 -34.67 -15.25
N LEU A 948 -5.16 -33.65 -14.51
CA LEU A 948 -6.02 -32.57 -15.01
C LEU A 948 -5.35 -31.70 -16.10
N ASP A 949 -4.02 -31.67 -16.13
CA ASP A 949 -3.21 -30.95 -17.12
C ASP A 949 -3.01 -31.72 -18.44
N LEU A 950 -3.45 -32.99 -18.52
CA LEU A 950 -3.43 -33.77 -19.75
C LEU A 950 -4.47 -33.25 -20.75
N VAL A 951 -4.06 -33.16 -22.01
CA VAL A 951 -4.86 -32.68 -23.13
C VAL A 951 -4.72 -33.58 -24.36
N TYR A 952 -5.77 -33.55 -25.18
CA TYR A 952 -5.97 -34.34 -26.40
C TYR A 952 -6.30 -33.43 -27.58
N ILE A 953 -6.08 -33.93 -28.79
CA ILE A 953 -6.48 -33.25 -30.04
C ILE A 953 -7.95 -33.59 -30.33
N ARG A 954 -8.82 -32.58 -30.27
CA ARG A 954 -10.27 -32.70 -30.47
C ARG A 954 -10.87 -33.78 -29.55
N ASP A 955 -11.90 -34.51 -29.97
CA ASP A 955 -12.61 -35.43 -29.07
C ASP A 955 -11.84 -36.75 -28.88
N PRO A 956 -11.32 -37.08 -27.67
CA PRO A 956 -10.56 -38.30 -27.49
C PRO A 956 -11.45 -39.55 -27.48
N GLU A 957 -11.02 -40.57 -28.19
CA GLU A 957 -11.51 -41.94 -28.02
C GLU A 957 -10.85 -42.53 -26.76
N CYS A 958 -11.50 -42.41 -25.60
CA CYS A 958 -10.92 -42.79 -24.29
C CYS A 958 -10.38 -44.24 -24.24
N GLU A 959 -10.95 -45.15 -25.04
CA GLU A 959 -10.53 -46.56 -25.17
C GLU A 959 -9.12 -46.71 -25.79
N MET A 960 -8.60 -45.66 -26.43
CA MET A 960 -7.28 -45.62 -27.05
C MET A 960 -6.15 -45.24 -26.07
N TYR A 961 -6.49 -44.94 -24.81
CA TYR A 961 -5.57 -44.46 -23.78
C TYR A 961 -5.72 -45.27 -22.49
N HIS A 962 -4.62 -45.82 -21.98
CA HIS A 962 -4.57 -46.39 -20.63
C HIS A 962 -3.45 -45.74 -19.83
N ILE A 963 -3.82 -45.10 -18.72
CA ILE A 963 -2.91 -44.33 -17.87
C ILE A 963 -2.69 -45.11 -16.56
N SER A 964 -1.44 -45.40 -16.25
CA SER A 964 -1.03 -46.07 -15.02
C SER A 964 -0.19 -45.12 -14.16
N GLY A 965 -0.69 -44.77 -12.98
CA GLY A 965 -0.06 -43.74 -12.14
C GLY A 965 -0.16 -42.34 -12.77
N GLU A 966 0.94 -41.59 -12.72
CA GLU A 966 1.04 -40.21 -13.21
C GLU A 966 1.88 -40.07 -14.50
N THR A 967 2.68 -41.08 -14.87
CA THR A 967 3.71 -40.97 -15.93
C THR A 967 3.71 -42.07 -16.97
N ASP A 968 3.02 -43.20 -16.73
CA ASP A 968 3.09 -44.37 -17.59
C ASP A 968 1.81 -44.49 -18.43
N LEU A 969 1.98 -44.66 -19.74
CA LEU A 969 0.93 -44.50 -20.74
C LEU A 969 0.98 -45.68 -21.72
N VAL A 970 -0.16 -46.31 -21.99
CA VAL A 970 -0.33 -47.21 -23.14
C VAL A 970 -1.25 -46.53 -24.13
N LEU A 971 -0.77 -46.33 -25.35
CA LEU A 971 -1.52 -45.72 -26.44
C LEU A 971 -1.86 -46.79 -27.49
N ARG A 972 -3.08 -46.70 -28.04
CA ARG A 972 -3.50 -47.51 -29.19
C ARG A 972 -3.43 -46.70 -30.47
N CYS A 973 -2.86 -47.26 -31.52
CA CYS A 973 -2.55 -46.53 -32.74
C CYS A 973 -3.81 -46.10 -33.50
N SER A 974 -3.99 -44.80 -33.75
CA SER A 974 -5.07 -44.27 -34.58
C SER A 974 -4.74 -44.35 -36.08
N ALA A 975 -5.77 -44.44 -36.92
CA ALA A 975 -5.61 -44.32 -38.37
C ALA A 975 -5.16 -42.89 -38.79
N SER A 976 -5.55 -41.87 -38.03
CA SER A 976 -5.12 -40.49 -38.19
C SER A 976 -3.70 -40.27 -37.67
N ASN A 977 -3.00 -39.27 -38.22
CA ASN A 977 -1.71 -38.75 -37.74
C ASN A 977 -1.87 -37.31 -37.21
N LEU A 978 -0.77 -36.65 -36.80
CA LEU A 978 -0.83 -35.29 -36.25
C LEU A 978 -1.27 -34.22 -37.28
N SER A 979 -1.16 -34.49 -38.58
CA SER A 979 -1.49 -33.56 -39.67
C SER A 979 -2.99 -33.52 -40.03
N ILE A 980 -3.87 -34.26 -39.32
CA ILE A 980 -5.29 -34.37 -39.71
C ILE A 980 -6.09 -33.08 -39.37
N PRO A 981 -6.79 -32.47 -40.36
CA PRO A 981 -7.48 -31.20 -40.14
C PRO A 981 -8.77 -31.34 -39.33
N THR A 982 -9.38 -32.52 -39.27
CA THR A 982 -10.62 -32.80 -38.51
C THR A 982 -10.56 -34.21 -37.91
N GLY A 983 -11.45 -34.52 -36.98
CA GLY A 983 -11.42 -35.76 -36.19
C GLY A 983 -10.28 -35.80 -35.17
N THR A 984 -10.12 -36.92 -34.49
CA THR A 984 -9.06 -37.12 -33.50
C THR A 984 -7.88 -37.95 -34.04
N SER A 985 -6.78 -37.89 -33.30
CA SER A 985 -5.57 -38.70 -33.45
C SER A 985 -5.13 -39.11 -32.05
N THR A 986 -4.55 -40.31 -31.89
CA THR A 986 -4.06 -40.76 -30.59
C THR A 986 -2.86 -39.92 -30.16
N PHE A 987 -3.13 -38.87 -29.39
CA PHE A 987 -2.17 -37.92 -28.85
C PHE A 987 -2.61 -37.57 -27.43
N ILE A 988 -1.67 -37.59 -26.48
CA ILE A 988 -1.88 -37.09 -25.13
C ILE A 988 -0.67 -36.27 -24.69
N GLY A 989 -0.91 -35.07 -24.17
CA GLY A 989 0.16 -34.13 -23.86
C GLY A 989 -0.21 -33.13 -22.78
N LYS A 990 0.66 -32.12 -22.57
CA LYS A 990 0.46 -31.00 -21.66
C LYS A 990 0.97 -29.72 -22.33
N ARG A 991 0.28 -28.60 -22.08
CA ARG A 991 0.68 -27.28 -22.62
C ARG A 991 2.08 -26.91 -22.13
N GLN A 992 2.93 -26.38 -23.00
CA GLN A 992 4.20 -25.78 -22.60
C GLN A 992 3.91 -24.50 -21.79
N ARG A 993 4.50 -24.39 -20.59
CA ARG A 993 4.30 -23.29 -19.65
C ARG A 993 5.55 -22.44 -19.38
N SER A 994 6.71 -22.86 -19.90
CA SER A 994 7.97 -22.13 -19.78
C SER A 994 8.66 -22.03 -21.14
N ILE A 995 9.42 -20.96 -21.34
CA ILE A 995 10.22 -20.74 -22.55
C ILE A 995 11.34 -21.77 -22.59
N ASP A 996 12.13 -21.83 -21.51
CA ASP A 996 13.08 -22.89 -21.25
C ASP A 996 12.34 -24.04 -20.54
N ALA A 997 12.27 -25.20 -21.19
CA ALA A 997 11.56 -26.38 -20.70
C ALA A 997 12.13 -27.64 -21.35
N SER A 998 11.95 -28.80 -20.72
CA SER A 998 12.20 -30.09 -21.36
C SER A 998 11.03 -31.05 -21.17
N ALA A 999 10.79 -31.91 -22.16
CA ALA A 999 9.87 -33.03 -22.03
C ALA A 999 10.59 -34.33 -22.40
N SER A 1000 10.36 -35.39 -21.64
CA SER A 1000 11.02 -36.68 -21.88
C SER A 1000 10.09 -37.86 -21.62
N VAL A 1001 10.37 -38.99 -22.27
CA VAL A 1001 9.64 -40.25 -22.12
C VAL A 1001 10.52 -41.43 -22.54
N SER A 1002 10.24 -42.63 -22.03
CA SER A 1002 10.83 -43.87 -22.54
C SER A 1002 9.79 -44.71 -23.28
N LEU A 1003 10.04 -45.05 -24.54
CA LEU A 1003 9.21 -45.92 -25.39
C LEU A 1003 9.74 -47.36 -25.34
N ASN A 1004 8.86 -48.34 -25.08
CA ASN A 1004 9.21 -49.75 -25.13
C ASN A 1004 9.14 -50.28 -26.58
N ILE A 1005 10.26 -50.81 -27.09
CA ILE A 1005 10.42 -51.37 -28.44
C ILE A 1005 10.85 -52.85 -28.43
N SER A 1006 10.61 -53.55 -27.30
CA SER A 1006 11.10 -54.90 -27.03
C SER A 1006 10.19 -56.04 -27.52
N ASN A 1007 8.90 -55.79 -27.71
CA ASN A 1007 7.93 -56.77 -28.17
C ASN A 1007 8.02 -57.03 -29.68
N ALA A 1008 7.34 -58.09 -30.16
CA ALA A 1008 7.41 -58.61 -31.52
C ALA A 1008 6.97 -57.64 -32.66
N SER A 1009 6.54 -56.43 -32.30
CA SER A 1009 6.02 -55.38 -33.18
C SER A 1009 7.06 -54.69 -34.06
N ARG A 1010 8.37 -55.00 -34.00
CA ARG A 1010 9.43 -54.42 -34.88
C ARG A 1010 9.32 -54.73 -36.39
N ARG A 1011 8.12 -55.05 -36.87
CA ARG A 1011 7.73 -55.14 -38.30
C ARG A 1011 6.28 -54.69 -38.54
N GLU A 1012 5.58 -54.24 -37.50
CA GLU A 1012 4.23 -53.72 -37.63
C GLU A 1012 4.31 -52.29 -38.20
N PRO A 1013 3.49 -51.93 -39.21
CA PRO A 1013 3.40 -50.58 -39.75
C PRO A 1013 2.77 -49.62 -38.75
N VAL A 1014 3.57 -49.17 -37.78
CA VAL A 1014 3.21 -48.33 -36.65
C VAL A 1014 4.32 -47.31 -36.42
N GLU A 1015 3.94 -46.08 -36.11
CA GLU A 1015 4.82 -44.98 -35.72
C GLU A 1015 4.36 -44.45 -34.36
N ALA A 1016 5.28 -44.28 -33.40
CA ALA A 1016 4.96 -43.71 -32.09
C ALA A 1016 6.14 -42.93 -31.50
N GLY A 1017 5.86 -41.88 -30.72
CA GLY A 1017 6.92 -41.10 -30.09
C GLY A 1017 6.46 -39.82 -29.41
N LEU A 1018 7.37 -38.85 -29.34
CA LEU A 1018 7.24 -37.57 -28.63
C LEU A 1018 7.13 -36.40 -29.63
N ALA A 1019 6.27 -35.42 -29.37
CA ALA A 1019 6.01 -34.30 -30.26
C ALA A 1019 5.81 -32.95 -29.55
N ILE A 1020 6.14 -31.88 -30.28
CA ILE A 1020 5.61 -30.53 -30.08
C ILE A 1020 4.44 -30.36 -31.05
N TYR A 1021 3.24 -30.21 -30.53
CA TYR A 1021 2.04 -29.94 -31.32
C TYR A 1021 1.55 -28.52 -31.08
N LYS A 1022 1.31 -27.75 -32.16
CA LYS A 1022 0.57 -26.47 -32.11
C LYS A 1022 -0.78 -26.60 -32.81
N ASP A 1023 -0.76 -27.19 -34.00
CA ASP A 1023 -1.92 -27.57 -34.80
C ASP A 1023 -1.54 -28.55 -35.93
N ALA A 1024 -2.53 -28.96 -36.72
CA ALA A 1024 -2.34 -29.88 -37.84
C ALA A 1024 -1.28 -29.41 -38.87
N PRO A 1025 -1.24 -28.14 -39.33
CA PRO A 1025 -0.17 -27.69 -40.22
C PRO A 1025 1.17 -27.37 -39.53
N ARG A 1026 1.25 -27.33 -38.18
CA ARG A 1026 2.49 -26.98 -37.46
C ARG A 1026 2.74 -27.87 -36.25
N HIS A 1027 3.64 -28.84 -36.43
CA HIS A 1027 4.10 -29.73 -35.37
C HIS A 1027 5.48 -30.31 -35.69
N VAL A 1028 6.17 -30.78 -34.66
CA VAL A 1028 7.48 -31.43 -34.76
C VAL A 1028 7.44 -32.71 -33.95
N SER A 1029 7.90 -33.82 -34.51
CA SER A 1029 7.90 -35.11 -33.83
C SER A 1029 9.24 -35.82 -33.92
N LEU A 1030 9.54 -36.58 -32.86
CA LEU A 1030 10.58 -37.60 -32.80
C LEU A 1030 9.88 -38.93 -32.54
N ALA A 1031 9.80 -39.75 -33.57
CA ALA A 1031 9.09 -41.02 -33.58
C ALA A 1031 10.04 -42.20 -33.73
N PHE A 1032 9.55 -43.39 -33.42
CA PHE A 1032 10.13 -44.66 -33.84
C PHE A 1032 9.19 -45.32 -34.84
N ASP A 1033 9.68 -45.56 -36.06
CA ASP A 1033 9.00 -46.38 -37.06
C ASP A 1033 9.31 -47.85 -36.78
N PHE A 1034 8.29 -48.59 -36.34
CA PHE A 1034 8.41 -50.00 -36.01
C PHE A 1034 8.63 -50.88 -37.25
N GLN A 1035 8.28 -50.43 -38.46
CA GLN A 1035 8.48 -51.20 -39.69
C GLN A 1035 9.92 -51.11 -40.20
N SER A 1036 10.57 -49.94 -40.12
CA SER A 1036 11.97 -49.74 -40.52
C SER A 1036 12.98 -49.94 -39.39
N SER A 1037 12.55 -49.84 -38.13
CA SER A 1037 13.40 -49.78 -36.93
C SER A 1037 14.34 -48.55 -36.89
N GLU A 1038 13.83 -47.41 -37.38
CA GLU A 1038 14.53 -46.12 -37.38
C GLU A 1038 13.86 -45.12 -36.43
N VAL A 1039 14.66 -44.24 -35.81
CA VAL A 1039 14.16 -43.00 -35.20
C VAL A 1039 13.93 -42.01 -36.34
N VAL A 1040 12.72 -41.47 -36.44
CA VAL A 1040 12.30 -40.51 -37.46
C VAL A 1040 12.05 -39.16 -36.80
N PHE A 1041 12.71 -38.12 -37.29
CA PHE A 1041 12.50 -36.74 -36.88
C PHE A 1041 11.81 -35.96 -38.00
N ASN A 1042 10.60 -35.50 -37.75
CA ASN A 1042 9.75 -34.78 -38.70
C ASN A 1042 9.45 -33.36 -38.22
N VAL A 1043 9.61 -32.37 -39.09
CA VAL A 1043 9.15 -30.99 -38.91
C VAL A 1043 8.11 -30.69 -39.97
N THR A 1044 6.88 -30.39 -39.55
CA THR A 1044 5.77 -29.93 -40.41
C THR A 1044 5.49 -28.46 -40.12
N THR A 1045 5.42 -27.63 -41.16
CA THR A 1045 5.13 -26.20 -41.04
C THR A 1045 4.15 -25.74 -42.13
N THR A 1046 3.69 -24.49 -42.05
CA THR A 1046 2.92 -23.80 -43.10
C THR A 1046 3.68 -23.61 -44.42
N SER A 1047 5.01 -23.81 -44.43
CA SER A 1047 5.88 -23.64 -45.59
C SER A 1047 6.52 -24.98 -46.00
N GLU A 1048 6.27 -25.43 -47.22
CA GLU A 1048 6.78 -26.72 -47.72
C GLU A 1048 8.32 -26.79 -47.73
N ASP A 1049 9.00 -25.67 -48.00
CA ASP A 1049 10.47 -25.58 -48.03
C ASP A 1049 11.14 -25.67 -46.65
N LYS A 1050 10.36 -25.46 -45.57
CA LYS A 1050 10.79 -25.62 -44.17
C LYS A 1050 10.44 -27.00 -43.58
N THR A 1051 9.69 -27.81 -44.33
CA THR A 1051 9.33 -29.18 -43.92
C THR A 1051 10.54 -30.09 -44.10
N GLN A 1052 10.92 -30.84 -43.07
CA GLN A 1052 12.08 -31.75 -43.12
C GLN A 1052 11.78 -33.08 -42.42
N SER A 1053 12.40 -34.15 -42.93
CA SER A 1053 12.32 -35.52 -42.40
C SER A 1053 13.72 -36.13 -42.41
N THR A 1054 14.19 -36.59 -41.27
CA THR A 1054 15.48 -37.30 -41.12
C THR A 1054 15.25 -38.60 -40.37
N SER A 1055 15.80 -39.71 -40.85
CA SER A 1055 15.76 -40.99 -40.13
C SER A 1055 17.16 -41.50 -39.75
N ILE A 1056 17.25 -42.20 -38.62
CA ILE A 1056 18.49 -42.77 -38.08
C ILE A 1056 18.20 -44.22 -37.62
N PRO A 1057 18.97 -45.23 -38.08
CA PRO A 1057 18.76 -46.62 -37.65
C PRO A 1057 19.16 -46.85 -36.19
N VAL A 1058 18.31 -47.58 -35.46
CA VAL A 1058 18.54 -47.96 -34.04
C VAL A 1058 19.28 -49.29 -33.96
N ASN A 1059 20.07 -49.52 -32.90
CA ASN A 1059 20.72 -50.80 -32.69
C ASN A 1059 19.70 -51.93 -32.47
N THR A 1060 19.87 -53.04 -33.18
CA THR A 1060 19.02 -54.24 -33.06
C THR A 1060 18.91 -54.80 -31.63
N SER A 1061 19.85 -54.51 -30.72
CA SER A 1061 19.78 -54.92 -29.32
C SER A 1061 18.90 -54.02 -28.44
N THR A 1062 18.40 -52.89 -28.95
CA THR A 1062 17.73 -51.87 -28.13
C THR A 1062 16.28 -52.22 -27.84
N THR A 1063 15.93 -52.23 -26.56
CA THR A 1063 14.64 -52.69 -26.02
C THR A 1063 13.77 -51.55 -25.50
N VAL A 1064 14.42 -50.46 -25.08
CA VAL A 1064 13.78 -49.22 -24.63
C VAL A 1064 14.47 -48.05 -25.34
N LEU A 1065 13.69 -47.09 -25.81
CA LEU A 1065 14.17 -45.88 -26.49
C LEU A 1065 13.75 -44.66 -25.65
N GLY A 1066 14.71 -44.04 -24.99
CA GLY A 1066 14.50 -42.73 -24.37
C GLY A 1066 14.37 -41.66 -25.45
N MET A 1067 13.38 -40.79 -25.31
CA MET A 1067 13.12 -39.63 -26.17
C MET A 1067 13.07 -38.37 -25.31
N ARG A 1068 13.64 -37.27 -25.81
CA ARG A 1068 13.61 -35.97 -25.16
C ARG A 1068 13.49 -34.85 -26.19
N VAL A 1069 12.77 -33.80 -25.82
CA VAL A 1069 12.87 -32.48 -26.45
C VAL A 1069 13.30 -31.45 -25.40
N GLU A 1070 14.26 -30.62 -25.77
CA GLU A 1070 14.75 -29.48 -24.99
C GLU A 1070 14.37 -28.20 -25.74
N ALA A 1071 13.59 -27.33 -25.10
CA ALA A 1071 13.04 -26.10 -25.66
C ALA A 1071 13.71 -24.87 -25.04
N ASN A 1072 13.92 -23.84 -25.85
CA ASN A 1072 14.29 -22.49 -25.44
C ASN A 1072 13.62 -21.46 -26.37
N ALA A 1073 13.92 -20.17 -26.21
CA ALA A 1073 13.35 -19.09 -27.01
C ALA A 1073 13.65 -19.17 -28.52
N GLN A 1074 14.69 -19.89 -28.95
CA GLN A 1074 15.13 -19.95 -30.34
C GLN A 1074 14.77 -21.27 -31.04
N GLU A 1075 14.97 -22.42 -30.39
CA GLU A 1075 14.85 -23.74 -31.01
C GLU A 1075 14.38 -24.85 -30.06
N TYR A 1076 13.79 -25.88 -30.68
CA TYR A 1076 13.52 -27.19 -30.07
C TYR A 1076 14.60 -28.17 -30.53
N THR A 1077 15.35 -28.74 -29.59
CA THR A 1077 16.36 -29.79 -29.86
C THR A 1077 15.79 -31.14 -29.46
N PHE A 1078 15.81 -32.10 -30.39
CA PHE A 1078 15.29 -33.45 -30.15
C PHE A 1078 16.44 -34.46 -30.01
N LEU A 1079 16.38 -35.26 -28.95
CA LEU A 1079 17.40 -36.23 -28.57
C LEU A 1079 16.79 -37.61 -28.32
N TYR A 1080 17.56 -38.66 -28.61
CA TYR A 1080 17.22 -40.05 -28.30
C TYR A 1080 18.32 -40.74 -27.50
N ARG A 1081 17.96 -41.87 -26.88
CA ARG A 1081 18.86 -42.65 -26.05
C ARG A 1081 18.49 -44.13 -26.10
N GLU A 1082 19.47 -44.99 -26.35
CA GLU A 1082 19.25 -46.43 -26.47
C GLU A 1082 19.44 -47.14 -25.12
N ASN A 1083 18.39 -47.77 -24.62
CA ASN A 1083 18.32 -48.40 -23.30
C ASN A 1083 18.78 -47.43 -22.18
N ASP A 1084 19.46 -47.94 -21.17
CA ASP A 1084 20.00 -47.20 -20.02
C ASP A 1084 21.38 -46.58 -20.30
N SER A 1085 21.65 -46.18 -21.55
CA SER A 1085 22.84 -45.35 -21.87
C SER A 1085 22.83 -44.06 -21.04
N GLU A 1086 24.02 -43.54 -20.67
CA GLU A 1086 24.12 -42.22 -20.04
C GLU A 1086 24.03 -41.10 -21.09
N ASP A 1087 24.59 -41.32 -22.29
CA ASP A 1087 24.67 -40.32 -23.36
C ASP A 1087 23.35 -40.15 -24.15
N TRP A 1088 22.90 -38.91 -24.30
CA TRP A 1088 21.81 -38.50 -25.19
C TRP A 1088 22.35 -38.08 -26.56
N ASN A 1089 21.76 -38.63 -27.62
CA ASN A 1089 22.19 -38.39 -29.01
C ASN A 1089 21.22 -37.41 -29.70
N PRO A 1090 21.69 -36.28 -30.26
CA PRO A 1090 20.82 -35.36 -31.00
C PRO A 1090 20.42 -35.95 -32.36
N VAL A 1091 19.15 -35.80 -32.73
CA VAL A 1091 18.62 -36.22 -34.05
C VAL A 1091 18.41 -35.02 -34.97
N GLY A 1092 17.83 -33.95 -34.43
CA GLY A 1092 17.42 -32.80 -35.21
C GLY A 1092 17.02 -31.61 -34.35
N ARG A 1093 16.80 -30.48 -35.03
CA ARG A 1093 16.38 -29.21 -34.42
C ARG A 1093 15.32 -28.56 -35.28
N ALA A 1094 14.37 -27.89 -34.64
CA ALA A 1094 13.38 -27.05 -35.29
C ALA A 1094 13.45 -25.64 -34.70
N GLN A 1095 13.46 -24.60 -35.54
CA GLN A 1095 13.43 -23.23 -35.04
C GLN A 1095 12.01 -22.89 -34.57
N VAL A 1096 11.89 -22.24 -33.42
CA VAL A 1096 10.60 -21.72 -32.91
C VAL A 1096 9.91 -20.84 -33.95
N ALA A 1097 10.71 -20.06 -34.68
CA ALA A 1097 10.27 -19.15 -35.74
C ALA A 1097 9.50 -19.83 -36.89
N ASP A 1098 9.77 -21.11 -37.15
CA ASP A 1098 9.12 -21.84 -38.24
C ASP A 1098 7.78 -22.45 -37.82
N LEU A 1099 7.45 -22.36 -36.52
CA LEU A 1099 6.19 -22.79 -35.93
C LEU A 1099 5.34 -21.62 -35.45
N VAL A 1100 5.83 -20.38 -35.45
CA VAL A 1100 5.15 -19.18 -34.96
C VAL A 1100 4.62 -18.35 -36.12
N GLU A 1101 3.33 -18.01 -36.06
CA GLU A 1101 2.60 -17.21 -37.07
C GLU A 1101 1.57 -16.33 -36.35
N ARG A 1102 0.75 -15.56 -37.08
CA ARG A 1102 -0.44 -14.93 -36.49
C ARG A 1102 -1.48 -16.00 -36.14
N GLU A 1103 -1.55 -16.36 -34.87
CA GLU A 1103 -2.21 -17.57 -34.39
C GLU A 1103 -2.95 -17.39 -33.07
N MET A 1104 -3.85 -18.34 -32.75
CA MET A 1104 -4.72 -18.26 -31.56
C MET A 1104 -4.35 -19.23 -30.42
N THR A 1105 -3.51 -20.23 -30.71
CA THR A 1105 -3.12 -21.34 -29.81
C THR A 1105 -1.66 -21.21 -29.32
N GLY A 1106 -1.07 -22.28 -28.77
CA GLY A 1106 0.33 -22.35 -28.38
C GLY A 1106 0.82 -23.80 -28.24
N PRO A 1107 2.12 -24.04 -28.01
CA PRO A 1107 2.72 -25.37 -28.06
C PRO A 1107 2.32 -26.31 -26.91
N ILE A 1108 2.24 -27.60 -27.24
CA ILE A 1108 1.90 -28.71 -26.36
C ILE A 1108 2.96 -29.80 -26.54
N PHE A 1109 3.63 -30.20 -25.45
CA PHE A 1109 4.45 -31.41 -25.44
C PHE A 1109 3.54 -32.62 -25.28
N GLY A 1110 3.66 -33.64 -26.11
CA GLY A 1110 2.85 -34.85 -25.96
C GLY A 1110 3.38 -36.07 -26.68
N VAL A 1111 2.86 -37.24 -26.31
CA VAL A 1111 3.16 -38.51 -26.95
C VAL A 1111 2.02 -38.93 -27.86
N PHE A 1112 2.35 -39.63 -28.96
CA PHE A 1112 1.39 -40.04 -29.98
C PHE A 1112 1.64 -41.46 -30.51
N ALA A 1113 0.61 -42.06 -31.10
CA ALA A 1113 0.65 -43.38 -31.70
C ALA A 1113 -0.20 -43.46 -32.99
N HIS A 1114 0.41 -43.79 -34.12
CA HIS A 1114 -0.20 -43.79 -35.45
C HIS A 1114 -0.01 -45.13 -36.16
N ALA A 1115 -1.07 -45.63 -36.79
CA ALA A 1115 -1.05 -46.84 -37.61
C ALA A 1115 -0.86 -46.49 -39.08
N MET A 1116 0.32 -46.81 -39.63
CA MET A 1116 0.66 -46.51 -41.03
C MET A 1116 -0.13 -47.36 -42.05
N LYS A 1117 -0.89 -48.38 -41.59
CA LYS A 1117 -1.83 -49.16 -42.40
C LYS A 1117 -3.09 -49.49 -41.59
N ALA A 1118 -4.23 -49.60 -42.27
CA ALA A 1118 -5.52 -49.91 -41.62
C ALA A 1118 -5.52 -51.21 -40.78
N GLY A 1119 -4.64 -52.18 -41.10
CA GLY A 1119 -4.53 -53.44 -40.36
C GLY A 1119 -3.79 -53.37 -39.02
N THR A 1120 -3.17 -52.23 -38.67
CA THR A 1120 -2.49 -51.99 -37.37
C THR A 1120 -3.18 -50.94 -36.51
N VAL A 1121 -4.37 -50.48 -36.91
CA VAL A 1121 -5.21 -49.62 -36.05
C VAL A 1121 -5.57 -50.39 -34.78
N GLY A 1122 -5.38 -49.76 -33.62
CA GLY A 1122 -5.56 -50.39 -32.32
C GLY A 1122 -4.34 -51.14 -31.75
N ALA A 1123 -3.21 -51.21 -32.48
CA ALA A 1123 -1.96 -51.76 -31.94
C ALA A 1123 -1.47 -50.95 -30.74
N GLU A 1124 -0.98 -51.63 -29.70
CA GLU A 1124 -0.56 -51.01 -28.43
C GLU A 1124 0.93 -50.65 -28.41
N VAL A 1125 1.23 -49.43 -27.98
CA VAL A 1125 2.60 -48.95 -27.69
C VAL A 1125 2.68 -48.47 -26.25
N HIS A 1126 3.76 -48.83 -25.56
CA HIS A 1126 3.93 -48.57 -24.13
C HIS A 1126 5.01 -47.50 -23.91
N PHE A 1127 4.62 -46.44 -23.21
CA PHE A 1127 5.47 -45.37 -22.74
C PHE A 1127 5.58 -45.41 -21.22
N SER A 1128 6.75 -45.11 -20.68
CA SER A 1128 6.98 -44.98 -19.23
C SER A 1128 7.74 -43.70 -18.91
N GLY A 1129 7.41 -43.08 -17.78
CA GLY A 1129 8.13 -41.88 -17.32
C GLY A 1129 7.93 -40.65 -18.20
N PHE A 1130 6.72 -40.38 -18.71
CA PHE A 1130 6.44 -39.11 -19.39
C PHE A 1130 6.49 -37.95 -18.40
N THR A 1131 7.50 -37.10 -18.51
CA THR A 1131 7.73 -35.94 -17.63
C THR A 1131 7.96 -34.66 -18.42
N ILE A 1132 7.68 -33.53 -17.77
CA ILE A 1132 8.01 -32.18 -18.25
C ILE A 1132 8.64 -31.43 -17.08
N GLU A 1133 9.77 -30.79 -17.33
CA GLU A 1133 10.58 -30.00 -16.37
C GLU A 1133 10.72 -28.55 -16.86
#